data_AF-A0A7S4B149-F1
#
_entry.id   AF-A0A7S4B149-F1
#
_cell.length_a   1.000
_cell.length_b   1.000
_cell.length_c   1.000
_cell.angle_alpha   90.00
_cell.angle_beta   90.00
_cell.angle_gamma   90.00
#
_symmetry.space_group_name_H-M   'P 1'
#
loop_
_entity.id
_entity.type
_entity.pdbx_description
1 polymer ?
#
loop_
_entity_poly.entity_id
_entity_poly.type
_entity_poly.pdbx_seq_one_letter_code
_entity_poly.pdbx_strand_id
1 'polypeptide(L)'
;GPTTKGKFSCVAAGRGVLREIAQGNVVNEAASAGWTTQIEISHEERVIFTSNKEGSIVALSWPLDSKLKLQEVGMHAAAISRLCLASDGTFLFSASEDGQLFVFETLSSASRDRDAVRLANEQAATELDVVLVSRSEVLERIATSDELEHKIREAQRQSEYQMHLKEQFFLEQIRKDKETAARSLEIANERYEQLKKQKDVESLEMSEQRQMDDAAHMRAAEELENLYERKLAMEAARFEALRREKADMQSRFEEKLHEATTEARQRESALRSEMGSRAQDADSRVSYLEGELHELQRKYEELLRQEERDNDAELAQQKTMQMRSLALERENAQTLKSETAVLRKKFEAFQVNSEKTRGLLQSRENEVKKLQRERAELEKLVSLLRKDVAEREEAIRDKERRMAELKASNTELEKFKYVLDYKLREIKREIEPRDEQIVQMRDTIRELDDELQRDYRNNAVLEQSLAEKQTKVEALQAELKKRSEQVHARERRLLAFGRELHRLVAQTEGSQWKAGLVALYHSYVKQQTAELEPNEEQKDVEDEFGRHRVYLERALDTLTSRVDRTEGRSRFEMQRKVDENLVLVDEVNTLRYENRDLRSKVAQLTLELQQFAGKQQGVRRVPSAGALRPAAAAAVRLEGGGSPGGSPGGGGGKDAAGTGSRGQLIKGSTMTVTRDRPKTMAINSQIQRTERETEIRQTEMDALRGQVTKASADHDAAAGGASTSGQSFGRGSTGLPARPRTASQSLRTGSDPRFRRPSSASRH
;
A
#
# COMPACT_ATOMS: atom_id res chain seq x y z
N GLY A 1 -66.26 107.87 96.10
CA GLY A 1 -66.79 109.07 95.41
C GLY A 1 -65.93 110.29 95.69
N PRO A 2 -66.22 111.46 95.09
CA PRO A 2 -65.51 112.70 95.37
C PRO A 2 -65.81 113.20 96.80
N THR A 3 -64.78 113.48 97.59
CA THR A 3 -64.95 114.10 98.91
C THR A 3 -65.17 115.61 98.80
N THR A 4 -65.85 116.20 99.78
CA THR A 4 -66.44 117.55 99.76
C THR A 4 -65.43 118.73 99.83
N LYS A 5 -64.15 118.51 99.51
CA LYS A 5 -63.13 119.56 99.34
C LYS A 5 -62.22 119.38 98.11
N GLY A 6 -62.78 118.86 97.01
CA GLY A 6 -62.17 118.96 95.66
C GLY A 6 -60.85 118.20 95.46
N LYS A 7 -60.42 117.37 96.41
CA LYS A 7 -59.25 116.51 96.30
C LYS A 7 -59.70 115.06 96.07
N PHE A 8 -59.30 114.51 94.93
CA PHE A 8 -59.51 113.10 94.64
C PHE A 8 -58.52 112.26 95.44
N SER A 9 -59.03 111.64 96.50
CA SER A 9 -58.42 110.50 97.18
C SER A 9 -59.15 109.22 96.74
N CYS A 10 -58.38 108.23 96.29
CA CYS A 10 -58.87 106.87 96.04
C CYS A 10 -58.17 105.89 96.98
N VAL A 11 -58.86 104.80 97.31
CA VAL A 11 -58.29 103.71 98.12
C VAL A 11 -58.14 102.49 97.23
N ALA A 12 -56.94 101.91 97.21
CA ALA A 12 -56.62 100.73 96.42
C ALA A 12 -56.09 99.62 97.34
N ALA A 13 -56.68 98.42 97.24
CA ALA A 13 -56.11 97.22 97.84
C ALA A 13 -55.20 96.49 96.86
N GLY A 14 -54.11 95.92 97.36
CA GLY A 14 -53.26 95.00 96.60
C GLY A 14 -52.39 94.16 97.53
N ARG A 15 -52.37 92.83 97.31
CA ARG A 15 -51.47 91.87 97.99
C ARG A 15 -51.41 92.02 99.53
N GLY A 16 -52.56 92.20 100.18
CA GLY A 16 -52.63 92.31 101.65
C GLY A 16 -52.38 93.71 102.21
N VAL A 17 -52.36 94.76 101.37
CA VAL A 17 -52.19 96.14 101.83
C VAL A 17 -53.21 97.07 101.18
N LEU A 18 -53.71 98.03 101.96
CA LEU A 18 -54.60 99.11 101.54
C LEU A 18 -53.81 100.42 101.47
N ARG A 19 -53.94 101.14 100.35
CA ARG A 19 -53.25 102.40 100.09
C ARG A 19 -54.25 103.51 99.84
N GLU A 20 -54.17 104.57 100.63
CA GLU A 20 -54.82 105.85 100.33
C GLU A 20 -53.92 106.61 99.35
N ILE A 21 -54.43 106.86 98.16
CA ILE A 21 -53.73 107.57 97.08
C ILE A 21 -54.45 108.90 96.87
N ALA A 22 -53.78 110.03 97.12
CA ALA A 22 -54.31 111.35 96.85
C ALA A 22 -53.42 112.09 95.86
N GLN A 23 -54.02 112.69 94.83
CA GLN A 23 -53.32 113.45 93.79
C GLN A 23 -52.15 112.68 93.13
N GLY A 24 -52.25 111.35 93.04
CA GLY A 24 -51.28 110.45 92.40
C GLY A 24 -50.23 109.83 93.32
N ASN A 25 -50.03 110.35 94.53
CA ASN A 25 -49.09 109.80 95.51
C ASN A 25 -49.81 108.94 96.57
N VAL A 26 -49.17 107.87 97.04
CA VAL A 26 -49.60 107.16 98.25
C VAL A 26 -49.37 108.09 99.44
N VAL A 27 -50.44 108.37 100.21
CA VAL A 27 -50.40 109.20 101.41
C VAL A 27 -50.28 108.32 102.65
N ASN A 28 -51.18 107.34 102.77
CA ASN A 28 -51.24 106.39 103.89
C ASN A 28 -51.24 104.95 103.36
N GLU A 29 -50.64 104.05 104.12
CA GLU A 29 -50.58 102.62 103.83
C GLU A 29 -50.91 101.82 105.09
N ALA A 30 -51.87 100.89 105.01
CA ALA A 30 -52.38 100.11 106.12
C ALA A 30 -52.45 98.62 105.76
N ALA A 31 -52.02 97.74 106.67
CA ALA A 31 -52.06 96.29 106.44
C ALA A 31 -53.52 95.78 106.44
N SER A 32 -53.90 95.07 105.38
CA SER A 32 -55.17 94.36 105.28
C SER A 32 -55.05 92.96 105.87
N ALA A 33 -56.15 92.41 106.39
CA ALA A 33 -56.18 91.09 107.01
C ALA A 33 -56.01 89.91 106.02
N GLY A 34 -55.98 90.19 104.71
CA GLY A 34 -55.84 89.16 103.68
C GLY A 34 -55.97 89.77 102.28
N TRP A 35 -56.30 88.94 101.29
CA TRP A 35 -56.59 89.44 99.95
C TRP A 35 -57.99 90.06 99.93
N THR A 36 -58.06 91.39 99.94
CA THR A 36 -59.30 92.16 99.80
C THR A 36 -59.96 91.92 98.43
N THR A 37 -61.27 91.66 98.40
CA THR A 37 -62.06 91.41 97.18
C THR A 37 -62.84 92.64 96.71
N GLN A 38 -63.42 93.41 97.64
CA GLN A 38 -64.15 94.65 97.39
C GLN A 38 -63.85 95.69 98.49
N ILE A 39 -64.07 96.96 98.18
CA ILE A 39 -63.92 98.11 99.07
C ILE A 39 -65.13 99.02 98.83
N GLU A 40 -65.79 99.47 99.89
CA GLU A 40 -66.85 100.50 99.81
C GLU A 40 -66.67 101.55 100.93
N ILE A 41 -67.09 102.80 100.68
CA ILE A 41 -66.78 103.95 101.56
C ILE A 41 -68.05 104.70 101.98
N SER A 42 -68.37 104.65 103.28
CA SER A 42 -69.41 105.50 103.88
C SER A 42 -68.89 106.94 103.98
N HIS A 43 -69.45 107.84 103.16
CA HIS A 43 -69.04 109.25 103.11
C HIS A 43 -69.51 110.06 104.31
N GLU A 44 -70.63 109.68 104.93
CA GLU A 44 -71.19 110.41 106.09
C GLU A 44 -70.56 109.93 107.40
N GLU A 45 -70.47 108.61 107.60
CA GLU A 45 -69.98 108.01 108.86
C GLU A 45 -68.46 107.93 108.96
N ARG A 46 -67.74 108.19 107.84
CA ARG A 46 -66.27 108.10 107.73
C ARG A 46 -65.69 106.71 108.04
N VAL A 47 -66.36 105.69 107.53
CA VAL A 47 -65.94 104.29 107.62
C VAL A 47 -65.68 103.73 106.22
N ILE A 48 -64.59 102.99 106.06
CA ILE A 48 -64.37 102.12 104.91
C ILE A 48 -64.70 100.69 105.32
N PHE A 49 -65.50 100.02 104.51
CA PHE A 49 -65.73 98.58 104.62
C PHE A 49 -64.90 97.87 103.55
N THR A 50 -64.11 96.89 103.97
CA THR A 50 -63.32 96.03 103.06
C THR A 50 -63.71 94.58 103.27
N SER A 51 -63.94 93.84 102.19
CA SER A 51 -64.21 92.40 102.26
C SER A 51 -62.96 91.61 101.88
N ASN A 52 -62.70 90.46 102.50
CA ASN A 52 -61.59 89.59 102.14
C ASN A 52 -62.06 88.27 101.48
N LYS A 53 -61.11 87.47 100.98
CA LYS A 53 -61.37 86.14 100.39
C LYS A 53 -61.79 85.07 101.41
N GLU A 54 -61.69 85.35 102.71
CA GLU A 54 -61.94 84.42 103.82
C GLU A 54 -63.28 84.72 104.51
N GLY A 55 -64.24 85.30 103.76
CA GLY A 55 -65.61 85.52 104.22
C GLY A 55 -65.80 86.60 105.29
N SER A 56 -64.78 87.41 105.55
CA SER A 56 -64.81 88.48 106.57
C SER A 56 -64.92 89.89 105.98
N ILE A 57 -65.62 90.75 106.72
CA ILE A 57 -65.76 92.18 106.48
C ILE A 57 -64.99 92.94 107.57
N VAL A 58 -64.11 93.85 107.19
CA VAL A 58 -63.31 94.70 108.09
C VAL A 58 -63.72 96.15 107.90
N ALA A 59 -64.21 96.77 108.97
CA ALA A 59 -64.48 98.19 109.07
C ALA A 59 -63.21 98.93 109.55
N LEU A 60 -62.83 99.98 108.82
CA LEU A 60 -61.66 100.82 109.06
C LEU A 60 -62.09 102.29 109.13
N SER A 61 -61.42 103.10 109.94
CA SER A 61 -61.66 104.56 109.96
C SER A 61 -61.15 105.24 108.68
N TRP A 62 -61.77 106.35 108.30
CA TRP A 62 -61.37 107.20 107.17
C TRP A 62 -61.09 108.65 107.63
N PRO A 63 -59.94 109.28 107.31
CA PRO A 63 -58.80 108.79 106.50
C PRO A 63 -58.08 107.55 107.05
N LEU A 64 -57.19 106.95 106.25
CA LEU A 64 -56.51 105.69 106.58
C LEU A 64 -55.44 105.90 107.67
N ASP A 65 -55.81 105.77 108.95
CA ASP A 65 -54.82 105.66 110.03
C ASP A 65 -54.38 104.21 110.21
N SER A 66 -53.08 103.97 110.02
CA SER A 66 -52.39 102.66 110.00
C SER A 66 -52.61 101.72 111.19
N LYS A 67 -53.27 102.17 112.27
CA LYS A 67 -53.45 101.42 113.53
C LYS A 67 -54.90 101.14 113.92
N LEU A 68 -55.89 101.68 113.21
CA LEU A 68 -57.30 101.64 113.62
C LEU A 68 -58.16 100.71 112.74
N LYS A 69 -58.14 99.41 113.10
CA LYS A 69 -59.28 98.52 112.80
C LYS A 69 -60.43 98.86 113.75
N LEU A 70 -61.62 99.16 113.22
CA LEU A 70 -62.80 99.43 114.05
C LEU A 70 -63.48 98.12 114.45
N GLN A 71 -63.73 97.24 113.47
CA GLN A 71 -64.39 95.96 113.69
C GLN A 71 -64.03 94.98 112.55
N GLU A 72 -63.95 93.69 112.86
CA GLU A 72 -63.68 92.62 111.90
C GLU A 72 -64.68 91.48 112.17
N VAL A 73 -65.46 91.11 111.16
CA VAL A 73 -66.59 90.18 111.29
C VAL A 73 -66.50 89.13 110.19
N GLY A 74 -66.15 87.90 110.58
CA GLY A 74 -66.23 86.71 109.71
C GLY A 74 -67.64 86.10 109.77
N MET A 75 -68.34 86.04 108.64
CA MET A 75 -69.70 85.47 108.56
C MET A 75 -69.93 84.55 107.37
N HIS A 76 -69.31 84.83 106.22
CA HIS A 76 -69.44 84.02 105.02
C HIS A 76 -68.46 82.83 105.05
N ALA A 77 -68.80 81.74 104.35
CA ALA A 77 -67.97 80.55 104.27
C ALA A 77 -67.04 80.54 103.04
N ALA A 78 -67.32 81.41 102.06
CA ALA A 78 -66.53 81.61 100.86
C ALA A 78 -66.14 83.09 100.65
N ALA A 79 -65.53 83.41 99.51
CA ALA A 79 -65.13 84.77 99.19
C ALA A 79 -66.35 85.67 98.96
N ILE A 80 -66.34 86.86 99.56
CA ILE A 80 -67.36 87.87 99.33
C ILE A 80 -67.16 88.44 97.91
N SER A 81 -68.10 88.12 97.02
CA SER A 81 -68.07 88.50 95.60
C SER A 81 -68.51 89.96 95.41
N ARG A 82 -69.47 90.43 96.21
CA ARG A 82 -69.95 91.81 96.19
C ARG A 82 -70.22 92.37 97.59
N LEU A 83 -69.82 93.62 97.77
CA LEU A 83 -70.16 94.47 98.91
C LEU A 83 -70.84 95.73 98.34
N CYS A 84 -71.84 96.27 99.03
CA CYS A 84 -72.57 97.48 98.60
C CYS A 84 -73.18 98.20 99.80
N LEU A 85 -73.08 99.52 99.87
CA LEU A 85 -73.73 100.35 100.90
C LEU A 85 -75.01 100.98 100.34
N ALA A 86 -76.05 101.10 101.16
CA ALA A 86 -77.25 101.86 100.83
C ALA A 86 -76.94 103.36 100.65
N SER A 87 -77.76 104.07 99.86
CA SER A 87 -77.53 105.48 99.52
C SER A 87 -77.68 106.45 100.69
N ASP A 88 -78.43 106.04 101.71
CA ASP A 88 -78.63 106.71 103.00
C ASP A 88 -77.67 106.21 104.10
N GLY A 89 -76.75 105.30 103.74
CA GLY A 89 -75.73 104.78 104.65
C GLY A 89 -76.20 103.82 105.73
N THR A 90 -77.51 103.59 105.89
CA THR A 90 -78.14 102.83 107.00
C THR A 90 -78.02 101.30 106.90
N PHE A 91 -77.75 100.77 105.70
CA PHE A 91 -77.60 99.33 105.48
C PHE A 91 -76.37 99.00 104.62
N LEU A 92 -75.62 97.99 105.05
CA LEU A 92 -74.53 97.38 104.29
C LEU A 92 -74.94 95.98 103.82
N PHE A 93 -74.84 95.74 102.52
CA PHE A 93 -75.14 94.47 101.87
C PHE A 93 -73.85 93.73 101.52
N SER A 94 -73.81 92.43 101.79
CA SER A 94 -72.71 91.54 101.42
C SER A 94 -73.24 90.26 100.77
N ALA A 95 -72.65 89.86 99.65
CA ALA A 95 -72.98 88.64 98.92
C ALA A 95 -71.72 87.80 98.67
N SER A 96 -71.83 86.48 98.89
CA SER A 96 -70.70 85.53 98.84
C SER A 96 -70.87 84.49 97.74
N GLU A 97 -69.76 83.87 97.34
CA GLU A 97 -69.71 82.74 96.41
C GLU A 97 -70.38 81.46 96.97
N ASP A 98 -70.63 81.39 98.29
CA ASP A 98 -71.43 80.35 98.93
C ASP A 98 -72.96 80.50 98.73
N GLY A 99 -73.39 81.57 98.05
CA GLY A 99 -74.79 81.86 97.75
C GLY A 99 -75.55 82.60 98.84
N GLN A 100 -74.91 82.97 99.96
CA GLN A 100 -75.54 83.73 101.03
C GLN A 100 -75.45 85.24 100.81
N LEU A 101 -76.46 85.95 101.31
CA LEU A 101 -76.53 87.42 101.34
C LEU A 101 -76.91 87.87 102.74
N PHE A 102 -76.06 88.69 103.36
CA PHE A 102 -76.33 89.32 104.66
C PHE A 102 -76.54 90.82 104.51
N VAL A 103 -77.49 91.35 105.28
CA VAL A 103 -77.80 92.77 105.44
C VAL A 103 -77.42 93.16 106.87
N PHE A 104 -76.61 94.21 107.02
CA PHE A 104 -76.22 94.77 108.31
C PHE A 104 -76.80 96.18 108.46
N GLU A 105 -77.40 96.49 109.61
CA GLU A 105 -77.83 97.83 109.97
C GLU A 105 -76.66 98.59 110.61
N THR A 106 -76.33 99.78 110.10
CA THR A 106 -75.29 100.66 110.64
C THR A 106 -75.87 101.57 111.71
N LEU A 107 -75.76 101.14 112.97
CA LEU A 107 -76.31 101.86 114.12
C LEU A 107 -75.50 103.11 114.47
N SER A 108 -75.79 104.21 113.77
CA SER A 108 -75.27 105.54 114.08
C SER A 108 -75.69 106.01 115.48
N SER A 109 -74.78 106.73 116.15
CA SER A 109 -74.91 107.13 117.57
C SER A 109 -76.01 108.19 117.86
N ALA A 110 -76.83 108.57 116.88
CA ALA A 110 -77.77 109.68 116.95
C ALA A 110 -79.25 109.27 117.20
N SER A 111 -79.54 107.98 117.37
CA SER A 111 -80.91 107.43 117.30
C SER A 111 -81.67 107.27 118.63
N ARG A 112 -81.12 107.70 119.78
CA ARG A 112 -81.62 107.30 121.12
C ARG A 112 -82.78 108.12 121.72
N ASP A 113 -83.09 109.32 121.22
CA ASP A 113 -83.86 110.31 122.02
C ASP A 113 -85.37 110.44 121.69
N ARG A 114 -85.94 109.64 120.76
CA ARG A 114 -87.32 109.89 120.27
C ARG A 114 -88.47 109.41 121.16
N ASP A 115 -88.28 108.47 122.07
CA ASP A 115 -89.40 107.79 122.76
C ASP A 115 -89.89 108.49 124.04
N ALA A 116 -89.17 109.49 124.56
CA ALA A 116 -89.42 110.07 125.89
C ALA A 116 -90.62 111.04 125.98
N VAL A 117 -91.10 111.61 124.86
CA VAL A 117 -91.93 112.83 124.88
C VAL A 117 -93.43 112.57 125.14
N ARG A 118 -93.92 111.34 124.99
CA ARG A 118 -95.36 111.05 124.89
C ARG A 118 -96.15 110.93 126.20
N LEU A 119 -95.49 110.89 127.36
CA LEU A 119 -96.11 110.48 128.64
C LEU A 119 -96.53 111.62 129.59
N ALA A 120 -96.29 112.89 129.25
CA ALA A 120 -96.25 113.97 130.24
C ALA A 120 -97.55 114.80 130.44
N ASN A 121 -98.60 114.61 129.63
CA ASN A 121 -99.52 115.71 129.31
C ASN A 121 -101.00 115.53 129.74
N GLU A 122 -101.33 114.58 130.63
CA GLU A 122 -102.74 114.24 130.98
C GLU A 122 -103.18 114.59 132.42
N GLN A 123 -102.34 115.23 133.25
CA GLN A 123 -102.57 115.31 134.72
C GLN A 123 -102.88 116.71 135.30
N ALA A 124 -103.19 117.71 134.49
CA ALA A 124 -103.32 119.11 134.94
C ALA A 124 -104.71 119.73 134.68
N ALA A 125 -105.73 119.32 135.44
CA ALA A 125 -107.09 119.86 135.36
C ALA A 125 -107.85 119.88 136.72
N THR A 126 -107.18 120.33 137.79
CA THR A 126 -107.79 120.43 139.14
C THR A 126 -107.41 121.70 139.89
N GLU A 127 -108.00 122.83 139.51
CA GLU A 127 -108.07 124.01 140.39
C GLU A 127 -109.35 124.81 140.06
N LEU A 128 -110.22 125.00 141.06
CA LEU A 128 -111.48 125.72 140.94
C LEU A 128 -111.38 127.04 141.69
N ASP A 129 -111.38 128.14 140.94
CA ASP A 129 -111.43 129.49 141.50
C ASP A 129 -112.84 129.76 142.07
N VAL A 130 -112.94 129.88 143.39
CA VAL A 130 -114.23 129.82 144.12
C VAL A 130 -114.94 131.17 144.09
N VAL A 131 -115.50 131.50 142.93
CA VAL A 131 -116.42 132.63 142.77
C VAL A 131 -117.77 132.28 143.40
N LEU A 132 -118.25 133.15 144.29
CA LEU A 132 -119.49 132.98 145.05
C LEU A 132 -120.73 133.34 144.20
N VAL A 133 -121.00 132.52 143.19
CA VAL A 133 -122.14 132.65 142.25
C VAL A 133 -123.47 132.27 142.93
N SER A 134 -124.58 132.92 142.59
CA SER A 134 -125.88 132.58 143.18
C SER A 134 -126.33 131.16 142.80
N ARG A 135 -127.02 130.47 143.72
CA ARG A 135 -127.55 129.12 143.47
C ARG A 135 -128.49 129.09 142.24
N SER A 136 -129.18 130.19 141.97
CA SER A 136 -129.97 130.43 140.76
C SER A 136 -129.11 130.37 139.49
N GLU A 137 -128.08 131.21 139.37
CA GLU A 137 -127.21 131.25 138.17
C GLU A 137 -126.46 129.92 137.94
N VAL A 138 -126.09 129.21 139.00
CA VAL A 138 -125.48 127.87 138.88
C VAL A 138 -126.49 126.86 138.33
N LEU A 139 -127.73 126.86 138.81
CA LEU A 139 -128.79 125.98 138.30
C LEU A 139 -129.19 126.33 136.86
N GLU A 140 -129.25 127.61 136.50
CA GLU A 140 -129.48 128.05 135.11
C GLU A 140 -128.33 127.62 134.19
N ARG A 141 -127.07 127.79 134.61
CA ARG A 141 -125.92 127.33 133.82
C ARG A 141 -125.90 125.82 133.66
N ILE A 142 -126.19 125.04 134.72
CA ILE A 142 -126.33 123.58 134.63
C ILE A 142 -127.44 123.22 133.63
N ALA A 143 -128.62 123.84 133.72
CA ALA A 143 -129.71 123.59 132.77
C ALA A 143 -129.30 123.91 131.31
N THR A 144 -128.59 125.03 131.06
CA THR A 144 -128.07 125.32 129.71
C THR A 144 -126.98 124.35 129.27
N SER A 145 -126.21 123.78 130.19
CA SER A 145 -125.21 122.74 129.91
C SER A 145 -125.88 121.42 129.56
N ASP A 146 -126.90 120.99 130.32
CA ASP A 146 -127.71 119.81 130.04
C ASP A 146 -128.43 119.93 128.69
N GLU A 147 -128.95 121.11 128.36
CA GLU A 147 -129.51 121.42 127.04
C GLU A 147 -128.48 121.35 125.92
N LEU A 148 -127.27 121.90 126.11
CA LEU A 148 -126.20 121.87 125.12
C LEU A 148 -125.66 120.46 124.93
N GLU A 149 -125.48 119.69 126.00
CA GLU A 149 -125.15 118.28 125.92
C GLU A 149 -126.25 117.48 125.23
N HIS A 150 -127.54 117.76 125.48
CA HIS A 150 -128.63 117.11 124.75
C HIS A 150 -128.53 117.40 123.24
N LYS A 151 -128.32 118.66 122.86
CA LYS A 151 -128.14 119.10 121.46
C LYS A 151 -126.87 118.49 120.82
N ILE A 152 -125.79 118.30 121.58
CA ILE A 152 -124.57 117.61 121.14
C ILE A 152 -124.85 116.11 120.94
N ARG A 153 -125.50 115.44 121.90
CA ARG A 153 -125.90 114.01 121.81
C ARG A 153 -126.92 113.78 120.68
N GLU A 154 -127.72 114.78 120.33
CA GLU A 154 -128.60 114.78 119.15
C GLU A 154 -127.80 114.93 117.85
N ALA A 155 -126.89 115.90 117.76
CA ALA A 155 -126.04 116.12 116.60
C ALA A 155 -125.09 114.92 116.35
N GLN A 156 -124.57 114.30 117.40
CA GLN A 156 -123.78 113.06 117.33
C GLN A 156 -124.61 111.93 116.74
N ARG A 157 -125.79 111.62 117.31
CA ARG A 157 -126.70 110.61 116.75
C ARG A 157 -127.12 110.89 115.30
N GLN A 158 -127.33 112.16 114.93
CA GLN A 158 -127.62 112.53 113.54
C GLN A 158 -126.42 112.28 112.60
N SER A 159 -125.20 112.56 113.07
CA SER A 159 -123.96 112.32 112.31
C SER A 159 -123.67 110.83 112.18
N GLU A 160 -123.76 110.06 113.28
CA GLU A 160 -123.66 108.60 113.31
C GLU A 160 -124.68 107.94 112.37
N TYR A 161 -125.94 108.39 112.41
CA TYR A 161 -126.99 107.93 111.50
C TYR A 161 -126.69 108.25 110.03
N GLN A 162 -126.20 109.47 109.72
CA GLN A 162 -125.75 109.79 108.36
C GLN A 162 -124.53 108.97 107.92
N MET A 163 -123.61 108.64 108.83
CA MET A 163 -122.45 107.81 108.54
C MET A 163 -122.86 106.36 108.29
N HIS A 164 -123.73 105.77 109.10
CA HIS A 164 -124.28 104.44 108.84
C HIS A 164 -125.12 104.38 107.56
N LEU A 165 -125.88 105.43 107.21
CA LEU A 165 -126.57 105.49 105.91
C LEU A 165 -125.58 105.48 104.72
N LYS A 166 -124.48 106.25 104.82
CA LYS A 166 -123.42 106.24 103.80
C LYS A 166 -122.66 104.91 103.74
N GLU A 167 -122.37 104.33 104.90
CA GLU A 167 -121.72 103.02 105.04
C GLU A 167 -122.58 101.91 104.45
N GLN A 168 -123.88 101.87 104.76
CA GLN A 168 -124.85 100.95 104.14
C GLN A 168 -124.90 101.13 102.62
N PHE A 169 -124.95 102.37 102.12
CA PHE A 169 -124.92 102.66 100.69
C PHE A 169 -123.62 102.18 100.01
N PHE A 170 -122.45 102.45 100.60
CA PHE A 170 -121.17 101.99 100.05
C PHE A 170 -121.02 100.46 100.15
N LEU A 171 -121.48 99.83 101.22
CA LEU A 171 -121.52 98.37 101.34
C LEU A 171 -122.44 97.74 100.29
N GLU A 172 -123.63 98.32 100.04
CA GLU A 172 -124.55 97.87 99.00
C GLU A 172 -123.95 98.06 97.60
N GLN A 173 -123.26 99.18 97.34
CA GLN A 173 -122.58 99.42 96.07
C GLN A 173 -121.41 98.44 95.86
N ILE A 174 -120.55 98.25 96.86
CA ILE A 174 -119.48 97.23 96.82
C ILE A 174 -120.07 95.82 96.65
N ARG A 175 -121.26 95.54 97.20
CA ARG A 175 -121.96 94.26 96.97
C ARG A 175 -122.43 94.13 95.53
N LYS A 176 -123.04 95.17 94.95
CA LYS A 176 -123.45 95.22 93.54
C LYS A 176 -122.26 95.04 92.59
N ASP A 177 -121.14 95.71 92.86
CA ASP A 177 -119.93 95.64 92.03
C ASP A 177 -119.23 94.28 92.16
N LYS A 178 -119.28 93.64 93.34
CA LYS A 178 -118.86 92.24 93.51
C LYS A 178 -119.79 91.26 92.80
N GLU A 179 -121.11 91.48 92.83
CA GLU A 179 -122.08 90.66 92.12
C GLU A 179 -121.94 90.78 90.60
N THR A 180 -121.72 91.98 90.04
CA THR A 180 -121.49 92.16 88.60
C THR A 180 -120.15 91.59 88.17
N ALA A 181 -119.08 91.80 88.95
CA ALA A 181 -117.78 91.18 88.72
C ALA A 181 -117.87 89.65 88.74
N ALA A 182 -118.52 89.07 89.75
CA ALA A 182 -118.72 87.62 89.84
C ALA A 182 -119.48 87.05 88.64
N ARG A 183 -120.62 87.66 88.26
CA ARG A 183 -121.38 87.26 87.06
C ARG A 183 -120.55 87.40 85.78
N SER A 184 -119.71 88.42 85.65
CA SER A 184 -118.83 88.58 84.48
C SER A 184 -117.73 87.51 84.41
N LEU A 185 -117.23 87.08 85.57
CA LEU A 185 -116.23 86.02 85.71
C LEU A 185 -116.86 84.64 85.45
N GLU A 186 -118.08 84.42 85.93
CA GLU A 186 -118.89 83.23 85.65
C GLU A 186 -119.15 83.09 84.14
N ILE A 187 -119.65 84.14 83.47
CA ILE A 187 -119.84 84.17 82.01
C ILE A 187 -118.51 83.97 81.25
N ALA A 188 -117.39 84.49 81.78
CA ALA A 188 -116.07 84.27 81.18
C ALA A 188 -115.59 82.82 81.33
N ASN A 189 -115.83 82.19 82.49
CA ASN A 189 -115.53 80.78 82.74
C ASN A 189 -116.41 79.84 81.90
N GLU A 190 -117.71 80.14 81.75
CA GLU A 190 -118.60 79.40 80.86
C GLU A 190 -118.10 79.43 79.42
N ARG A 191 -117.71 80.62 78.91
CA ARG A 191 -117.12 80.78 77.59
C ARG A 191 -115.78 80.07 77.45
N TYR A 192 -114.93 80.10 78.48
CA TYR A 192 -113.66 79.38 78.49
C TYR A 192 -113.87 77.87 78.44
N GLU A 193 -114.77 77.31 79.25
CA GLU A 193 -115.10 75.87 79.22
C GLU A 193 -115.82 75.46 77.93
N GLN A 194 -116.63 76.32 77.32
CA GLN A 194 -117.22 76.08 75.99
C GLN A 194 -116.13 76.04 74.91
N LEU A 195 -115.25 77.05 74.86
CA LEU A 195 -114.17 77.14 73.86
C LEU A 195 -113.13 76.02 74.04
N LYS A 196 -112.85 75.64 75.29
CA LYS A 196 -112.02 74.48 75.64
C LYS A 196 -112.65 73.18 75.14
N LYS A 197 -113.94 72.95 75.39
CA LYS A 197 -114.66 71.77 74.87
C LYS A 197 -114.70 71.74 73.33
N GLN A 198 -114.87 72.90 72.68
CA GLN A 198 -114.77 73.01 71.21
C GLN A 198 -113.36 72.62 70.74
N LYS A 199 -112.31 73.21 71.30
CA LYS A 199 -110.92 72.89 70.97
C LYS A 199 -110.54 71.43 71.29
N ASP A 200 -111.09 70.85 72.36
CA ASP A 200 -110.87 69.45 72.73
C ASP A 200 -111.56 68.51 71.71
N VAL A 201 -112.79 68.82 71.27
CA VAL A 201 -113.49 68.12 70.18
C VAL A 201 -112.76 68.28 68.84
N GLU A 202 -112.39 69.50 68.45
CA GLU A 202 -111.57 69.75 67.25
C GLU A 202 -110.25 68.97 67.30
N SER A 203 -109.61 68.84 68.47
CA SER A 203 -108.39 68.06 68.63
C SER A 203 -108.62 66.54 68.52
N LEU A 204 -109.82 66.06 68.91
CA LEU A 204 -110.24 64.68 68.71
C LEU A 204 -110.51 64.42 67.23
N GLU A 205 -111.31 65.26 66.57
CA GLU A 205 -111.62 65.17 65.13
C GLU A 205 -110.34 65.23 64.27
N MET A 206 -109.41 66.14 64.59
CA MET A 206 -108.11 66.21 63.91
C MET A 206 -107.17 65.03 64.26
N SER A 207 -107.39 64.34 65.38
CA SER A 207 -106.68 63.10 65.70
C SER A 207 -107.27 61.90 64.96
N GLU A 208 -108.60 61.81 64.88
CA GLU A 208 -109.31 60.78 64.13
C GLU A 208 -109.04 60.90 62.62
N GLN A 209 -109.05 62.12 62.06
CA GLN A 209 -108.65 62.36 60.67
C GLN A 209 -107.23 61.90 60.40
N ARG A 210 -106.26 62.25 61.27
CA ARG A 210 -104.88 61.76 61.15
C ARG A 210 -104.79 60.24 61.25
N GLN A 211 -105.51 59.60 62.17
CA GLN A 211 -105.54 58.14 62.27
C GLN A 211 -106.16 57.47 61.03
N MET A 212 -107.14 58.11 60.37
CA MET A 212 -107.71 57.63 59.11
C MET A 212 -106.75 57.83 57.92
N ASP A 213 -106.07 58.97 57.84
CA ASP A 213 -105.05 59.24 56.82
C ASP A 213 -103.81 58.34 57.00
N ASP A 214 -103.32 58.17 58.23
CA ASP A 214 -102.25 57.24 58.59
C ASP A 214 -102.66 55.79 58.26
N ALA A 215 -103.90 55.38 58.55
CA ALA A 215 -104.42 54.06 58.17
C ALA A 215 -104.58 53.89 56.65
N ALA A 216 -104.91 54.96 55.91
CA ALA A 216 -104.96 54.95 54.45
C ALA A 216 -103.55 54.86 53.84
N HIS A 217 -102.58 55.59 54.39
CA HIS A 217 -101.17 55.52 54.01
C HIS A 217 -100.54 54.16 54.33
N MET A 218 -100.85 53.58 55.49
CA MET A 218 -100.42 52.22 55.84
C MET A 218 -101.00 51.18 54.87
N ARG A 219 -102.30 51.23 54.55
CA ARG A 219 -102.89 50.34 53.54
C ARG A 219 -102.27 50.53 52.15
N ALA A 220 -102.02 51.77 51.74
CA ALA A 220 -101.36 52.05 50.46
C ALA A 220 -99.90 51.55 50.43
N ALA A 221 -99.19 51.58 51.56
CA ALA A 221 -97.87 51.00 51.72
C ALA A 221 -97.95 49.46 51.67
N GLU A 222 -98.85 48.83 52.43
CA GLU A 222 -99.10 47.38 52.42
C GLU A 222 -99.47 46.86 51.02
N GLU A 223 -100.33 47.58 50.28
CA GLU A 223 -100.67 47.26 48.88
C GLU A 223 -99.47 47.39 47.94
N LEU A 224 -98.65 48.43 48.12
CA LEU A 224 -97.44 48.64 47.33
C LEU A 224 -96.37 47.58 47.62
N GLU A 225 -96.17 47.22 48.89
CA GLU A 225 -95.30 46.13 49.34
C GLU A 225 -95.79 44.80 48.78
N ASN A 226 -97.09 44.47 48.91
CA ASN A 226 -97.70 43.30 48.27
C ASN A 226 -97.45 43.25 46.74
N LEU A 227 -97.51 44.39 46.06
CA LEU A 227 -97.21 44.47 44.63
C LEU A 227 -95.72 44.27 44.31
N TYR A 228 -94.81 44.71 45.18
CA TYR A 228 -93.38 44.44 45.03
C TYR A 228 -93.01 43.00 45.41
N GLU A 229 -93.58 42.43 46.47
CA GLU A 229 -93.43 41.01 46.83
C GLU A 229 -93.91 40.10 45.69
N ARG A 230 -95.08 40.37 45.09
CA ARG A 230 -95.57 39.62 43.92
C ARG A 230 -94.64 39.74 42.72
N LYS A 231 -94.03 40.92 42.47
CA LYS A 231 -93.02 41.10 41.41
C LYS A 231 -91.73 40.33 41.72
N LEU A 232 -91.26 40.40 42.96
CA LEU A 232 -90.07 39.65 43.43
C LEU A 232 -90.30 38.14 43.34
N ALA A 233 -91.48 37.65 43.70
CA ALA A 233 -91.87 36.25 43.57
C ALA A 233 -91.95 35.80 42.10
N MET A 234 -92.50 36.62 41.21
CA MET A 234 -92.52 36.32 39.76
C MET A 234 -91.13 36.30 39.14
N GLU A 235 -90.27 37.29 39.43
CA GLU A 235 -88.89 37.27 38.93
C GLU A 235 -88.06 36.15 39.58
N ALA A 236 -88.28 35.82 40.87
CA ALA A 236 -87.65 34.66 41.50
C ALA A 236 -88.06 33.34 40.82
N ALA A 237 -89.36 33.13 40.58
CA ALA A 237 -89.85 31.97 39.85
C ALA A 237 -89.28 31.89 38.42
N ARG A 238 -89.14 33.04 37.74
CA ARG A 238 -88.49 33.16 36.42
C ARG A 238 -87.00 32.85 36.47
N PHE A 239 -86.27 33.33 37.48
CA PHE A 239 -84.86 33.00 37.70
C PHE A 239 -84.67 31.52 38.01
N GLU A 240 -85.57 30.90 38.78
CA GLU A 240 -85.54 29.45 38.98
C GLU A 240 -85.87 28.68 37.69
N ALA A 241 -86.86 29.11 36.91
CA ALA A 241 -87.19 28.50 35.63
C ALA A 241 -86.00 28.54 34.67
N LEU A 242 -85.37 29.71 34.50
CA LEU A 242 -84.16 29.88 33.69
C LEU A 242 -82.97 29.08 34.25
N ARG A 243 -82.89 28.88 35.58
CA ARG A 243 -81.88 28.02 36.22
C ARG A 243 -82.14 26.53 35.98
N ARG A 244 -83.41 26.09 35.91
CA ARG A 244 -83.81 24.74 35.51
C ARG A 244 -83.50 24.51 34.03
N GLU A 245 -83.93 25.40 33.13
CA GLU A 245 -83.58 25.36 31.70
C GLU A 245 -82.07 25.30 31.47
N LYS A 246 -81.29 26.10 32.21
CA LYS A 246 -79.83 26.03 32.18
C LYS A 246 -79.31 24.67 32.62
N ALA A 247 -79.82 24.10 33.72
CA ALA A 247 -79.40 22.79 34.21
C ALA A 247 -79.76 21.66 33.23
N ASP A 248 -80.97 21.68 32.66
CA ASP A 248 -81.42 20.72 31.65
C ASP A 248 -80.57 20.80 30.37
N MET A 249 -80.22 22.02 29.94
CA MET A 249 -79.30 22.22 28.81
C MET A 249 -77.87 21.78 29.13
N GLN A 250 -77.39 21.98 30.36
CA GLN A 250 -76.10 21.45 30.81
C GLN A 250 -76.09 19.92 30.80
N SER A 251 -77.12 19.26 31.38
CA SER A 251 -77.28 17.80 31.35
C SER A 251 -77.25 17.28 29.91
N ARG A 252 -78.04 17.88 29.01
CA ARG A 252 -78.07 17.50 27.58
C ARG A 252 -76.74 17.72 26.83
N PHE A 253 -75.89 18.66 27.27
CA PHE A 253 -74.55 18.83 26.71
C PHE A 253 -73.53 17.86 27.33
N GLU A 254 -73.64 17.56 28.62
CA GLU A 254 -72.82 16.58 29.34
C GLU A 254 -73.13 15.16 28.87
N GLU A 255 -74.40 14.81 28.63
CA GLU A 255 -74.88 13.59 27.97
C GLU A 255 -74.25 13.44 26.57
N LYS A 256 -74.38 14.44 25.71
CA LYS A 256 -73.79 14.42 24.35
C LYS A 256 -72.27 14.36 24.35
N LEU A 257 -71.61 14.99 25.34
CA LEU A 257 -70.17 14.83 25.56
C LEU A 257 -69.83 13.41 26.03
N HIS A 258 -70.66 12.80 26.88
CA HIS A 258 -70.48 11.42 27.32
C HIS A 258 -70.68 10.43 26.17
N GLU A 259 -71.73 10.59 25.36
CA GLU A 259 -71.97 9.82 24.13
C GLU A 259 -70.78 9.98 23.17
N ALA A 260 -70.41 11.19 22.79
CA ALA A 260 -69.31 11.43 21.87
C ALA A 260 -67.95 10.90 22.39
N THR A 261 -67.68 11.01 23.70
CA THR A 261 -66.42 10.47 24.29
C THR A 261 -66.45 8.96 24.51
N THR A 262 -67.61 8.35 24.77
CA THR A 262 -67.73 6.88 24.83
C THR A 262 -67.66 6.26 23.44
N GLU A 263 -68.33 6.84 22.44
CA GLU A 263 -68.15 6.44 21.03
C GLU A 263 -66.69 6.61 20.58
N ALA A 264 -66.03 7.73 20.92
CA ALA A 264 -64.62 7.95 20.57
C ALA A 264 -63.71 6.91 21.23
N ARG A 265 -63.90 6.61 22.51
CA ARG A 265 -63.19 5.54 23.23
C ARG A 265 -63.47 4.16 22.65
N GLN A 266 -64.71 3.86 22.24
CA GLN A 266 -65.06 2.60 21.59
C GLN A 266 -64.36 2.48 20.24
N ARG A 267 -64.44 3.49 19.37
CA ARG A 267 -63.71 3.56 18.09
C ARG A 267 -62.20 3.43 18.29
N GLU A 268 -61.63 4.11 19.28
CA GLU A 268 -60.20 3.99 19.61
C GLU A 268 -59.85 2.59 20.11
N SER A 269 -60.68 1.97 20.96
CA SER A 269 -60.46 0.61 21.46
C SER A 269 -60.57 -0.45 20.35
N ALA A 270 -61.51 -0.27 19.41
CA ALA A 270 -61.65 -1.12 18.23
C ALA A 270 -60.43 -0.99 17.31
N LEU A 271 -60.00 0.24 16.99
CA LEU A 271 -58.80 0.49 16.19
C LEU A 271 -57.53 -0.04 16.90
N ARG A 272 -57.40 0.10 18.22
CA ARG A 272 -56.32 -0.51 19.01
C ARG A 272 -56.37 -2.03 18.95
N SER A 273 -57.55 -2.64 18.96
CA SER A 273 -57.73 -4.10 18.82
C SER A 273 -57.42 -4.61 17.41
N GLU A 274 -57.84 -3.90 16.36
CA GLU A 274 -57.51 -4.23 14.97
C GLU A 274 -56.01 -4.08 14.68
N MET A 275 -55.38 -3.01 15.19
CA MET A 275 -53.94 -2.83 15.06
C MET A 275 -53.16 -3.82 15.93
N GLY A 276 -53.70 -4.21 17.08
CA GLY A 276 -53.16 -5.27 17.94
C GLY A 276 -53.23 -6.65 17.28
N SER A 277 -54.36 -7.01 16.66
CA SER A 277 -54.47 -8.27 15.92
C SER A 277 -53.57 -8.27 14.69
N ARG A 278 -53.54 -7.17 13.90
CA ARG A 278 -52.62 -7.04 12.76
C ARG A 278 -51.15 -7.10 13.16
N ALA A 279 -50.79 -6.62 14.36
CA ALA A 279 -49.46 -6.79 14.92
C ALA A 279 -49.19 -8.27 15.25
N GLN A 280 -50.11 -8.97 15.93
CA GLN A 280 -49.96 -10.40 16.22
C GLN A 280 -49.94 -11.27 14.95
N ASP A 281 -50.71 -10.92 13.92
CA ASP A 281 -50.70 -11.56 12.59
C ASP A 281 -49.35 -11.32 11.87
N ALA A 282 -48.73 -10.15 12.07
CA ALA A 282 -47.41 -9.84 11.55
C ALA A 282 -46.29 -10.56 12.34
N ASP A 283 -46.33 -10.52 13.67
CA ASP A 283 -45.35 -11.14 14.57
C ASP A 283 -45.34 -12.66 14.41
N SER A 284 -46.51 -13.30 14.34
CA SER A 284 -46.64 -14.75 14.08
C SER A 284 -46.14 -15.12 12.68
N ARG A 285 -46.35 -14.26 11.68
CA ARG A 285 -45.82 -14.44 10.32
C ARG A 285 -44.32 -14.21 10.21
N VAL A 286 -43.76 -13.28 11.00
CA VAL A 286 -42.30 -13.12 11.16
C VAL A 286 -41.73 -14.37 11.84
N SER A 287 -42.29 -14.80 12.97
CA SER A 287 -41.86 -16.01 13.67
C SER A 287 -41.94 -17.28 12.81
N TYR A 288 -42.96 -17.39 11.96
CA TYR A 288 -43.06 -18.47 10.96
C TYR A 288 -41.92 -18.40 9.93
N LEU A 289 -41.64 -17.22 9.36
CA LEU A 289 -40.55 -17.03 8.39
C LEU A 289 -39.16 -17.20 9.02
N GLU A 290 -38.97 -16.80 10.28
CA GLU A 290 -37.76 -17.08 11.06
C GLU A 290 -37.61 -18.59 11.30
N GLY A 291 -38.72 -19.31 11.55
CA GLY A 291 -38.77 -20.76 11.63
C GLY A 291 -38.37 -21.44 10.32
N GLU A 292 -38.97 -21.05 9.20
CA GLU A 292 -38.59 -21.55 7.86
C GLU A 292 -37.13 -21.25 7.52
N LEU A 293 -36.65 -20.05 7.86
CA LEU A 293 -35.28 -19.61 7.60
C LEU A 293 -34.26 -20.35 8.49
N HIS A 294 -34.59 -20.63 9.76
CA HIS A 294 -33.78 -21.49 10.62
C HIS A 294 -33.81 -22.96 10.22
N GLU A 295 -34.95 -23.49 9.76
CA GLU A 295 -35.01 -24.83 9.15
C GLU A 295 -34.15 -24.90 7.89
N LEU A 296 -34.20 -23.87 7.04
CA LEU A 296 -33.43 -23.79 5.80
C LEU A 296 -31.93 -23.62 6.10
N GLN A 297 -31.55 -22.83 7.11
CA GLN A 297 -30.19 -22.76 7.63
C GLN A 297 -29.71 -24.13 8.12
N ARG A 298 -30.50 -24.86 8.91
CA ARG A 298 -30.14 -26.23 9.35
C ARG A 298 -29.98 -27.18 8.16
N LYS A 299 -30.89 -27.14 7.18
CA LYS A 299 -30.79 -27.95 5.95
C LYS A 299 -29.52 -27.60 5.17
N TYR A 300 -29.15 -26.33 5.06
CA TYR A 300 -27.89 -25.91 4.43
C TYR A 300 -26.65 -26.28 5.27
N GLU A 301 -26.68 -26.18 6.59
CA GLU A 301 -25.57 -26.66 7.44
C GLU A 301 -25.43 -28.19 7.40
N GLU A 302 -26.53 -28.93 7.29
CA GLU A 302 -26.53 -30.39 7.19
C GLU A 302 -26.05 -30.86 5.82
N LEU A 303 -26.45 -30.17 4.74
CA LEU A 303 -25.88 -30.35 3.40
C LEU A 303 -24.39 -29.98 3.37
N LEU A 304 -23.99 -28.84 3.91
CA LEU A 304 -22.59 -28.44 3.97
C LEU A 304 -21.76 -29.44 4.78
N ARG A 305 -22.28 -29.95 5.91
CA ARG A 305 -21.62 -31.03 6.68
C ARG A 305 -21.67 -32.38 5.96
N GLN A 306 -22.56 -32.61 4.99
CA GLN A 306 -22.53 -33.80 4.13
C GLN A 306 -21.43 -33.61 3.08
N GLU A 307 -21.45 -32.50 2.34
CA GLU A 307 -20.39 -32.13 1.39
C GLU A 307 -19.01 -32.08 2.05
N GLU A 308 -18.84 -31.53 3.26
CA GLU A 308 -17.58 -31.54 4.01
C GLU A 308 -17.12 -32.97 4.31
N ARG A 309 -18.02 -33.86 4.76
CA ARG A 309 -17.68 -35.27 5.04
C ARG A 309 -17.40 -36.06 3.78
N ASP A 310 -18.11 -35.81 2.70
CA ASP A 310 -17.91 -36.47 1.41
C ASP A 310 -16.63 -35.97 0.74
N ASN A 311 -16.32 -34.66 0.82
CA ASN A 311 -15.03 -34.10 0.43
C ASN A 311 -13.89 -34.61 1.32
N ASP A 312 -14.07 -34.77 2.63
CA ASP A 312 -13.06 -35.38 3.51
C ASP A 312 -12.90 -36.89 3.28
N ALA A 313 -13.99 -37.59 2.93
CA ALA A 313 -13.95 -39.00 2.55
C ALA A 313 -13.30 -39.20 1.18
N GLU A 314 -13.57 -38.33 0.21
CA GLU A 314 -12.85 -38.27 -1.06
C GLU A 314 -11.40 -37.87 -0.85
N LEU A 315 -11.08 -36.87 -0.02
CA LEU A 315 -9.71 -36.53 0.32
C LEU A 315 -9.03 -37.68 1.07
N ALA A 316 -9.72 -38.46 1.90
CA ALA A 316 -9.17 -39.64 2.57
C ALA A 316 -9.00 -40.81 1.58
N GLN A 317 -9.91 -41.00 0.62
CA GLN A 317 -9.76 -41.97 -0.46
C GLN A 317 -8.63 -41.58 -1.41
N GLN A 318 -8.53 -40.31 -1.82
CA GLN A 318 -7.43 -39.78 -2.61
C GLN A 318 -6.11 -39.85 -1.82
N LYS A 319 -6.06 -39.47 -0.54
CA LYS A 319 -4.86 -39.63 0.32
C LYS A 319 -4.50 -41.10 0.53
N THR A 320 -5.45 -42.03 0.64
CA THR A 320 -5.14 -43.47 0.79
C THR A 320 -4.80 -44.14 -0.54
N MET A 321 -5.36 -43.70 -1.67
CA MET A 321 -4.94 -44.11 -3.02
C MET A 321 -3.58 -43.51 -3.37
N GLN A 322 -3.29 -42.26 -3.01
CA GLN A 322 -1.96 -41.65 -3.11
C GLN A 322 -0.99 -42.30 -2.13
N MET A 323 -1.37 -42.66 -0.90
CA MET A 323 -0.51 -43.42 0.01
C MET A 323 -0.30 -44.86 -0.46
N ARG A 324 -1.28 -45.50 -1.11
CA ARG A 324 -1.10 -46.80 -1.78
C ARG A 324 -0.23 -46.68 -3.00
N SER A 325 -0.40 -45.64 -3.82
CA SER A 325 0.44 -45.35 -4.98
C SER A 325 1.85 -44.97 -4.57
N LEU A 326 2.03 -44.23 -3.47
CA LEU A 326 3.33 -43.91 -2.88
C LEU A 326 3.93 -45.08 -2.10
N ALA A 327 3.13 -46.00 -1.55
CA ALA A 327 3.61 -47.24 -0.96
C ALA A 327 4.05 -48.21 -2.06
N LEU A 328 3.28 -48.33 -3.14
CA LEU A 328 3.58 -49.12 -4.32
C LEU A 328 4.67 -48.46 -5.20
N GLU A 329 4.84 -47.14 -5.16
CA GLU A 329 6.02 -46.44 -5.71
C GLU A 329 7.22 -46.48 -4.76
N ARG A 330 7.04 -46.63 -3.44
CA ARG A 330 8.15 -46.88 -2.50
C ARG A 330 8.59 -48.32 -2.56
N GLU A 331 7.67 -49.25 -2.72
CA GLU A 331 7.90 -50.66 -3.01
C GLU A 331 8.49 -50.81 -4.41
N ASN A 332 7.91 -50.18 -5.44
CA ASN A 332 8.55 -50.12 -6.76
C ASN A 332 9.86 -49.33 -6.75
N ALA A 333 10.08 -48.37 -5.84
CA ALA A 333 11.38 -47.74 -5.61
C ALA A 333 12.23 -48.48 -4.56
N GLN A 334 11.82 -49.68 -4.12
CA GLN A 334 12.55 -50.59 -3.24
C GLN A 334 12.89 -51.88 -3.98
N THR A 335 12.03 -52.35 -4.90
CA THR A 335 12.40 -53.18 -6.04
C THR A 335 13.30 -52.37 -6.96
N LEU A 336 12.95 -51.20 -7.50
CA LEU A 336 13.91 -50.34 -8.23
C LEU A 336 15.07 -49.81 -7.37
N LYS A 337 15.15 -50.01 -6.04
CA LYS A 337 16.42 -49.87 -5.28
C LYS A 337 17.16 -51.18 -5.04
N SER A 338 16.50 -52.34 -5.00
CA SER A 338 17.15 -53.65 -4.97
C SER A 338 17.62 -54.04 -6.38
N GLU A 339 16.79 -53.80 -7.39
CA GLU A 339 17.08 -53.76 -8.81
C GLU A 339 17.97 -52.59 -9.23
N THR A 340 18.01 -51.39 -8.59
CA THR A 340 19.14 -50.45 -8.79
C THR A 340 20.28 -50.59 -7.79
N ALA A 341 20.26 -51.61 -6.92
CA ALA A 341 21.44 -52.12 -6.23
C ALA A 341 22.03 -53.33 -6.97
N VAL A 342 21.20 -54.12 -7.65
CA VAL A 342 21.57 -55.18 -8.60
C VAL A 342 21.94 -54.57 -9.94
N LEU A 343 21.26 -53.51 -10.39
CA LEU A 343 21.67 -52.68 -11.52
C LEU A 343 22.76 -51.70 -11.12
N ARG A 344 22.96 -51.29 -9.85
CA ARG A 344 24.26 -50.68 -9.47
C ARG A 344 25.36 -51.71 -9.46
N LYS A 345 25.22 -52.89 -8.86
CA LYS A 345 26.25 -53.94 -8.97
C LYS A 345 26.48 -54.41 -10.41
N LYS A 346 25.46 -54.46 -11.26
CA LYS A 346 25.59 -54.68 -12.71
C LYS A 346 26.09 -53.43 -13.45
N PHE A 347 25.90 -52.20 -12.98
CA PHE A 347 26.41 -50.95 -13.57
C PHE A 347 27.79 -50.56 -13.01
N GLU A 348 28.24 -51.17 -11.93
CA GLU A 348 29.60 -51.17 -11.40
C GLU A 348 30.36 -52.32 -12.06
N ALA A 349 29.75 -53.49 -12.25
CA ALA A 349 30.29 -54.51 -13.15
C ALA A 349 30.28 -54.04 -14.61
N PHE A 350 29.26 -53.30 -15.08
CA PHE A 350 29.24 -52.64 -16.39
C PHE A 350 29.95 -51.30 -16.38
N GLN A 351 30.34 -50.67 -15.27
CA GLN A 351 31.28 -49.54 -15.27
C GLN A 351 32.69 -50.10 -15.31
N VAL A 352 33.09 -51.03 -14.45
CA VAL A 352 34.35 -51.75 -14.57
C VAL A 352 34.47 -52.43 -15.93
N ASN A 353 33.40 -53.02 -16.48
CA ASN A 353 33.42 -53.57 -17.84
C ASN A 353 33.28 -52.48 -18.92
N SER A 354 32.60 -51.35 -18.71
CA SER A 354 32.57 -50.22 -19.66
C SER A 354 33.83 -49.34 -19.57
N GLU A 355 34.64 -49.47 -18.53
CA GLU A 355 35.95 -48.84 -18.35
C GLU A 355 37.07 -49.77 -18.80
N LYS A 356 36.86 -51.08 -18.66
CA LYS A 356 37.65 -52.09 -19.38
C LYS A 356 37.36 -52.05 -20.88
N THR A 357 36.11 -51.92 -21.32
CA THR A 357 35.80 -51.73 -22.74
C THR A 357 36.01 -50.31 -23.21
N ARG A 358 35.93 -49.24 -22.39
CA ARG A 358 36.39 -47.88 -22.75
C ARG A 358 37.91 -47.77 -22.73
N GLY A 359 38.61 -48.54 -21.90
CA GLY A 359 40.07 -48.66 -21.92
C GLY A 359 40.54 -49.46 -23.14
N LEU A 360 39.87 -50.56 -23.47
CA LEU A 360 40.05 -51.26 -24.73
C LEU A 360 39.61 -50.41 -25.93
N LEU A 361 38.52 -49.65 -25.84
CA LEU A 361 38.05 -48.74 -26.90
C LEU A 361 39.00 -47.56 -27.02
N GLN A 362 39.62 -47.05 -25.96
CA GLN A 362 40.67 -46.03 -26.02
C GLN A 362 41.98 -46.62 -26.57
N SER A 363 42.32 -47.88 -26.25
CA SER A 363 43.44 -48.59 -26.93
C SER A 363 43.14 -48.74 -28.41
N ARG A 364 41.98 -49.29 -28.77
CA ARG A 364 41.52 -49.47 -30.15
C ARG A 364 41.25 -48.16 -30.87
N GLU A 365 40.88 -47.08 -30.20
CA GLU A 365 40.78 -45.72 -30.76
C GLU A 365 42.16 -45.12 -30.95
N ASN A 366 43.13 -45.37 -30.06
CA ASN A 366 44.49 -44.89 -30.23
C ASN A 366 45.23 -45.69 -31.31
N GLU A 367 44.94 -46.98 -31.44
CA GLU A 367 45.33 -47.83 -32.57
C GLU A 367 44.60 -47.38 -33.85
N VAL A 368 43.29 -47.13 -33.83
CA VAL A 368 42.56 -46.60 -34.98
C VAL A 368 43.03 -45.20 -35.34
N LYS A 369 43.42 -44.33 -34.39
CA LYS A 369 44.02 -43.01 -34.65
C LYS A 369 45.48 -43.12 -35.13
N LYS A 370 46.20 -44.20 -34.80
CA LYS A 370 47.50 -44.55 -35.42
C LYS A 370 47.27 -45.02 -36.85
N LEU A 371 46.46 -46.07 -37.04
CA LEU A 371 46.04 -46.61 -38.33
C LEU A 371 45.34 -45.58 -39.23
N GLN A 372 44.70 -44.53 -38.68
CA GLN A 372 44.14 -43.40 -39.44
C GLN A 372 45.19 -42.36 -39.80
N ARG A 373 46.24 -42.15 -39.00
CA ARG A 373 47.41 -41.35 -39.41
C ARG A 373 48.22 -42.10 -40.47
N GLU A 374 48.53 -43.36 -40.22
CA GLU A 374 49.17 -44.27 -41.18
C GLU A 374 48.34 -44.38 -42.46
N ARG A 375 47.00 -44.55 -42.37
CA ARG A 375 46.11 -44.47 -43.54
C ARG A 375 46.15 -43.10 -44.20
N ALA A 376 46.12 -41.98 -43.47
CA ALA A 376 46.17 -40.65 -44.07
C ALA A 376 47.53 -40.33 -44.71
N GLU A 377 48.62 -40.91 -44.19
CA GLU A 377 49.97 -40.86 -44.74
C GLU A 377 50.10 -41.76 -45.97
N LEU A 378 49.51 -42.95 -45.95
CA LEU A 378 49.38 -43.84 -47.11
C LEU A 378 48.41 -43.29 -48.17
N GLU A 379 47.35 -42.56 -47.79
CA GLU A 379 46.44 -41.88 -48.72
C GLU A 379 47.08 -40.62 -49.31
N LYS A 380 47.90 -39.89 -48.53
CA LYS A 380 48.79 -38.86 -49.07
C LYS A 380 49.79 -39.48 -50.04
N LEU A 381 50.46 -40.58 -49.67
CA LEU A 381 51.40 -41.28 -50.54
C LEU A 381 50.71 -41.84 -51.80
N VAL A 382 49.51 -42.39 -51.70
CA VAL A 382 48.70 -42.84 -52.84
C VAL A 382 48.21 -41.66 -53.68
N SER A 383 47.90 -40.50 -53.09
CA SER A 383 47.55 -39.29 -53.86
C SER A 383 48.76 -38.66 -54.57
N LEU A 384 49.95 -38.74 -53.98
CA LEU A 384 51.21 -38.39 -54.62
C LEU A 384 51.54 -39.39 -55.74
N LEU A 385 51.53 -40.70 -55.45
CA LEU A 385 51.74 -41.75 -56.46
C LEU A 385 50.67 -41.72 -57.58
N ARG A 386 49.44 -41.25 -57.31
CA ARG A 386 48.44 -40.99 -58.35
C ARG A 386 48.71 -39.72 -59.15
N LYS A 387 49.37 -38.71 -58.58
CA LYS A 387 49.91 -37.56 -59.35
C LYS A 387 51.09 -38.00 -60.20
N ASP A 388 52.09 -38.65 -59.62
CA ASP A 388 53.19 -39.31 -60.34
C ASP A 388 52.69 -40.18 -61.49
N VAL A 389 51.63 -40.97 -61.28
CA VAL A 389 51.02 -41.80 -62.33
C VAL A 389 50.26 -40.94 -63.34
N ALA A 390 49.48 -39.93 -62.95
CA ALA A 390 48.80 -39.04 -63.90
C ALA A 390 49.78 -38.22 -64.76
N GLU A 391 50.88 -37.75 -64.16
CA GLU A 391 51.98 -37.05 -64.83
C GLU A 391 52.78 -38.00 -65.74
N ARG A 392 53.01 -39.25 -65.32
CA ARG A 392 53.58 -40.30 -66.18
C ARG A 392 52.63 -40.69 -67.31
N GLU A 393 51.33 -40.77 -67.06
CA GLU A 393 50.29 -41.03 -68.07
C GLU A 393 50.16 -39.86 -69.05
N GLU A 394 50.37 -38.62 -68.61
CA GLU A 394 50.41 -37.45 -69.49
C GLU A 394 51.69 -37.44 -70.33
N ALA A 395 52.84 -37.69 -69.72
CA ALA A 395 54.10 -37.90 -70.45
C ALA A 395 54.08 -39.14 -71.35
N ILE A 396 53.28 -40.16 -71.05
CA ILE A 396 52.99 -41.30 -71.93
C ILE A 396 52.06 -40.86 -73.05
N ARG A 397 50.94 -40.18 -72.78
CA ARG A 397 50.01 -39.65 -73.81
C ARG A 397 50.72 -38.71 -74.80
N ASP A 398 51.66 -37.89 -74.36
CA ASP A 398 52.48 -37.05 -75.25
C ASP A 398 53.54 -37.86 -76.02
N LYS A 399 54.11 -38.92 -75.42
CA LYS A 399 54.97 -39.88 -76.14
C LYS A 399 54.17 -40.74 -77.12
N GLU A 400 52.92 -41.06 -76.83
CA GLU A 400 51.99 -41.78 -77.70
C GLU A 400 51.52 -40.90 -78.85
N ARG A 401 51.24 -39.61 -78.60
CA ARG A 401 51.00 -38.62 -79.67
C ARG A 401 52.22 -38.50 -80.58
N ARG A 402 53.44 -38.34 -80.02
CA ARG A 402 54.68 -38.39 -80.80
C ARG A 402 54.91 -39.73 -81.50
N MET A 403 54.54 -40.86 -80.90
CA MET A 403 54.59 -42.16 -81.58
C MET A 403 53.53 -42.29 -82.67
N ALA A 404 52.38 -41.62 -82.57
CA ALA A 404 51.37 -41.59 -83.63
C ALA A 404 51.82 -40.71 -84.80
N GLU A 405 52.41 -39.55 -84.52
CA GLU A 405 53.08 -38.67 -85.49
C GLU A 405 54.24 -39.40 -86.19
N LEU A 406 55.13 -40.03 -85.41
CA LEU A 406 56.23 -40.84 -85.94
C LEU A 406 55.75 -42.10 -86.66
N LYS A 407 54.63 -42.72 -86.26
CA LYS A 407 54.02 -43.83 -87.02
C LYS A 407 53.42 -43.35 -88.34
N ALA A 408 52.74 -42.21 -88.36
CA ALA A 408 52.25 -41.62 -89.61
C ALA A 408 53.41 -41.35 -90.57
N SER A 409 54.44 -40.64 -90.09
CA SER A 409 55.69 -40.42 -90.84
C SER A 409 56.39 -41.73 -91.23
N ASN A 410 56.38 -42.76 -90.38
CA ASN A 410 56.92 -44.07 -90.73
C ASN A 410 56.08 -44.80 -91.80
N THR A 411 54.74 -44.66 -91.82
CA THR A 411 53.93 -45.18 -92.94
C THR A 411 54.16 -44.39 -94.24
N GLU A 412 54.63 -43.15 -94.16
CA GLU A 412 55.09 -42.40 -95.32
C GLU A 412 56.49 -42.87 -95.77
N LEU A 413 57.40 -43.13 -94.83
CA LEU A 413 58.67 -43.80 -95.09
C LEU A 413 58.49 -45.22 -95.62
N GLU A 414 57.42 -45.94 -95.25
CA GLU A 414 57.04 -47.23 -95.85
C GLU A 414 56.54 -47.06 -97.28
N LYS A 415 55.76 -46.01 -97.61
CA LYS A 415 55.40 -45.68 -99.00
C LYS A 415 56.65 -45.35 -99.82
N PHE A 416 57.57 -44.54 -99.29
CA PHE A 416 58.86 -44.28 -99.92
C PHE A 416 59.70 -45.57 -100.05
N LYS A 417 59.68 -46.45 -99.04
CA LYS A 417 60.32 -47.77 -99.08
C LYS A 417 59.71 -48.64 -100.18
N TYR A 418 58.40 -48.66 -100.40
CA TYR A 418 57.80 -49.41 -101.51
C TYR A 418 58.23 -48.90 -102.89
N VAL A 419 58.39 -47.57 -103.05
CA VAL A 419 58.95 -46.96 -104.27
C VAL A 419 60.44 -47.32 -104.44
N LEU A 420 61.22 -47.28 -103.35
CA LEU A 420 62.63 -47.67 -103.35
C LEU A 420 62.82 -49.18 -103.54
N ASP A 421 61.96 -50.04 -103.00
CA ASP A 421 61.96 -51.49 -103.18
C ASP A 421 61.53 -51.87 -104.62
N TYR A 422 60.71 -51.05 -105.29
CA TYR A 422 60.48 -51.17 -106.73
C TYR A 422 61.78 -50.84 -107.50
N LYS A 423 62.40 -49.69 -107.22
CA LYS A 423 63.66 -49.25 -107.85
C LYS A 423 64.84 -50.21 -107.57
N LEU A 424 64.87 -50.82 -106.39
CA LEU A 424 65.86 -51.81 -105.98
C LEU A 424 65.65 -53.16 -106.66
N ARG A 425 64.39 -53.55 -106.96
CA ARG A 425 64.11 -54.75 -107.77
C ARG A 425 64.44 -54.54 -109.24
N GLU A 426 64.22 -53.33 -109.76
CA GLU A 426 64.65 -52.93 -111.10
C GLU A 426 66.19 -53.03 -111.23
N ILE A 427 66.93 -52.37 -110.32
CA ILE A 427 68.40 -52.41 -110.29
C ILE A 427 68.95 -53.82 -110.01
N LYS A 428 68.35 -54.60 -109.11
CA LYS A 428 68.80 -55.99 -108.86
C LYS A 428 68.72 -56.87 -110.11
N ARG A 429 67.73 -56.64 -110.97
CA ARG A 429 67.55 -57.37 -112.24
C ARG A 429 68.59 -56.98 -113.31
N GLU A 430 69.24 -55.82 -113.15
CA GLU A 430 70.42 -55.42 -113.93
C GLU A 430 71.74 -55.92 -113.32
N ILE A 431 71.75 -56.20 -112.00
CA ILE A 431 72.91 -56.73 -111.27
C ILE A 431 73.05 -58.25 -111.44
N GLU A 432 71.96 -59.04 -111.43
CA GLU A 432 72.00 -60.51 -111.64
C GLU A 432 72.94 -60.95 -112.79
N PRO A 433 72.80 -60.47 -114.04
CA PRO A 433 73.69 -60.87 -115.13
C PRO A 433 75.12 -60.34 -115.01
N ARG A 434 75.39 -59.35 -114.14
CA ARG A 434 76.75 -58.87 -113.81
C ARG A 434 77.39 -59.69 -112.70
N ASP A 435 76.63 -60.10 -111.70
CA ASP A 435 77.10 -61.00 -110.65
C ASP A 435 77.38 -62.40 -111.21
N GLU A 436 76.59 -62.89 -112.18
CA GLU A 436 76.90 -64.12 -112.93
C GLU A 436 78.23 -64.00 -113.71
N GLN A 437 78.48 -62.86 -114.38
CA GLN A 437 79.77 -62.59 -115.02
C GLN A 437 80.93 -62.51 -114.02
N ILE A 438 80.71 -61.92 -112.84
CA ILE A 438 81.71 -61.86 -111.77
C ILE A 438 81.99 -63.26 -111.17
N VAL A 439 81.00 -64.15 -111.10
CA VAL A 439 81.22 -65.56 -110.73
C VAL A 439 82.05 -66.27 -111.79
N GLN A 440 81.68 -66.17 -113.07
CA GLN A 440 82.45 -66.75 -114.18
C GLN A 440 83.90 -66.23 -114.21
N MET A 441 84.13 -64.93 -114.00
CA MET A 441 85.47 -64.36 -113.89
C MET A 441 86.23 -64.80 -112.63
N ARG A 442 85.55 -65.11 -111.52
CA ARG A 442 86.19 -65.65 -110.31
C ARG A 442 86.59 -67.11 -110.49
N ASP A 443 85.80 -67.89 -111.22
CA ASP A 443 86.10 -69.29 -111.47
C ASP A 443 87.22 -69.45 -112.51
N THR A 444 87.29 -68.61 -113.56
CA THR A 444 88.48 -68.58 -114.42
C THR A 444 89.73 -68.05 -113.71
N ILE A 445 89.60 -67.09 -112.77
CA ILE A 445 90.73 -66.71 -111.90
C ILE A 445 91.18 -67.88 -111.01
N ARG A 446 90.25 -68.68 -110.48
CA ARG A 446 90.60 -69.90 -109.72
C ARG A 446 91.31 -70.91 -110.59
N GLU A 447 90.81 -71.19 -111.80
CA GLU A 447 91.44 -72.11 -112.76
C GLU A 447 92.87 -71.65 -113.07
N LEU A 448 93.07 -70.36 -113.32
CA LEU A 448 94.39 -69.74 -113.54
C LEU A 448 95.31 -69.78 -112.31
N ASP A 449 94.80 -69.55 -111.09
CA ASP A 449 95.58 -69.71 -109.84
C ASP A 449 95.99 -71.18 -109.61
N ASP A 450 95.13 -72.12 -109.99
CA ASP A 450 95.35 -73.56 -109.85
C ASP A 450 96.33 -74.08 -110.91
N GLU A 451 96.28 -73.54 -112.14
CA GLU A 451 97.32 -73.70 -113.17
C GLU A 451 98.65 -73.07 -112.73
N LEU A 452 98.65 -71.84 -112.24
CA LEU A 452 99.85 -71.17 -111.73
C LEU A 452 100.47 -71.94 -110.55
N GLN A 453 99.66 -72.54 -109.67
CA GLN A 453 100.17 -73.44 -108.62
C GLN A 453 100.73 -74.76 -109.17
N ARG A 454 100.17 -75.32 -110.25
CA ARG A 454 100.78 -76.47 -110.94
C ARG A 454 102.12 -76.05 -111.54
N ASP A 455 102.20 -74.88 -112.16
CA ASP A 455 103.42 -74.38 -112.78
C ASP A 455 104.49 -73.92 -111.78
N TYR A 456 104.12 -73.43 -110.59
CA TYR A 456 105.10 -73.24 -109.51
C TYR A 456 105.66 -74.57 -109.00
N ARG A 457 104.82 -75.63 -108.87
CA ARG A 457 105.29 -76.98 -108.51
C ARG A 457 106.17 -77.57 -109.62
N ASN A 458 105.78 -77.41 -110.88
CA ASN A 458 106.56 -77.83 -112.04
C ASN A 458 107.90 -77.09 -112.12
N ASN A 459 107.91 -75.76 -111.94
CA ASN A 459 109.15 -74.98 -111.92
C ASN A 459 110.06 -75.37 -110.75
N ALA A 460 109.55 -75.57 -109.53
CA ALA A 460 110.37 -76.04 -108.42
C ALA A 460 111.04 -77.41 -108.70
N VAL A 461 110.30 -78.34 -109.31
CA VAL A 461 110.84 -79.65 -109.75
C VAL A 461 111.83 -79.48 -110.92
N LEU A 462 111.59 -78.55 -111.84
CA LEU A 462 112.49 -78.24 -112.95
C LEU A 462 113.75 -77.50 -112.49
N GLU A 463 113.69 -76.63 -111.49
CA GLU A 463 114.85 -75.97 -110.86
C GLU A 463 115.71 -76.98 -110.10
N GLN A 464 115.09 -77.88 -109.32
CA GLN A 464 115.78 -78.98 -108.66
C GLN A 464 116.47 -79.90 -109.68
N SER A 465 115.74 -80.28 -110.74
CA SER A 465 116.29 -81.02 -111.89
C SER A 465 117.40 -80.23 -112.60
N LEU A 466 117.28 -78.92 -112.76
CA LEU A 466 118.29 -78.08 -113.39
C LEU A 466 119.58 -78.05 -112.55
N ALA A 467 119.48 -77.93 -111.23
CA ALA A 467 120.62 -77.98 -110.32
C ALA A 467 121.30 -79.36 -110.31
N GLU A 468 120.52 -80.45 -110.32
CA GLU A 468 121.03 -81.81 -110.51
C GLU A 468 121.73 -81.99 -111.87
N LYS A 469 121.22 -81.37 -112.94
CA LYS A 469 121.83 -81.43 -114.28
C LYS A 469 123.07 -80.55 -114.37
N GLN A 470 123.09 -79.38 -113.73
CA GLN A 470 124.23 -78.46 -113.68
C GLN A 470 125.41 -79.10 -112.95
N THR A 471 125.21 -79.55 -111.71
CA THR A 471 126.25 -80.28 -110.95
C THR A 471 126.76 -81.52 -111.69
N LYS A 472 125.87 -82.25 -112.38
CA LYS A 472 126.24 -83.40 -113.23
C LYS A 472 127.00 -83.00 -114.51
N VAL A 473 126.72 -81.83 -115.09
CA VAL A 473 127.48 -81.26 -116.20
C VAL A 473 128.86 -80.78 -115.74
N GLU A 474 128.97 -80.15 -114.57
CA GLU A 474 130.26 -79.75 -113.99
C GLU A 474 131.16 -80.96 -113.71
N ALA A 475 130.59 -82.02 -113.10
CA ALA A 475 131.28 -83.30 -112.91
C ALA A 475 131.73 -83.92 -114.24
N LEU A 476 130.84 -84.01 -115.24
CA LEU A 476 131.16 -84.54 -116.57
C LEU A 476 132.18 -83.67 -117.32
N GLN A 477 132.21 -82.35 -117.13
CA GLN A 477 133.23 -81.48 -117.71
C GLN A 477 134.60 -81.67 -117.04
N ALA A 478 134.64 -81.92 -115.73
CA ALA A 478 135.87 -82.29 -115.03
C ALA A 478 136.41 -83.65 -115.50
N GLU A 479 135.53 -84.66 -115.66
CA GLU A 479 135.89 -85.94 -116.26
C GLU A 479 136.35 -85.81 -117.71
N LEU A 480 135.69 -84.97 -118.52
CA LEU A 480 136.02 -84.78 -119.94
C LEU A 480 137.39 -84.11 -120.10
N LYS A 481 137.73 -83.12 -119.27
CA LYS A 481 139.09 -82.55 -119.22
C LYS A 481 140.13 -83.63 -118.90
N LYS A 482 139.89 -84.41 -117.84
CA LYS A 482 140.75 -85.54 -117.43
C LYS A 482 140.89 -86.60 -118.52
N ARG A 483 139.83 -86.88 -119.30
CA ARG A 483 139.88 -87.77 -120.48
C ARG A 483 140.62 -87.14 -121.67
N SER A 484 140.44 -85.86 -121.95
CA SER A 484 141.16 -85.13 -123.01
C SER A 484 142.67 -85.16 -122.76
N GLU A 485 143.10 -84.90 -121.52
CA GLU A 485 144.49 -85.00 -121.09
C GLU A 485 145.05 -86.41 -121.31
N GLN A 486 144.29 -87.46 -120.97
CA GLN A 486 144.66 -88.85 -121.24
C GLN A 486 144.73 -89.20 -122.73
N VAL A 487 143.79 -88.70 -123.56
CA VAL A 487 143.79 -88.93 -125.01
C VAL A 487 145.01 -88.27 -125.65
N HIS A 488 145.26 -86.99 -125.36
CA HIS A 488 146.43 -86.29 -125.88
C HIS A 488 147.77 -86.85 -125.33
N ALA A 489 147.76 -87.55 -124.20
CA ALA A 489 148.92 -88.34 -123.76
C ALA A 489 149.10 -89.65 -124.56
N ARG A 490 148.00 -90.34 -124.92
CA ARG A 490 148.02 -91.57 -125.74
C ARG A 490 148.38 -91.29 -127.21
N GLU A 491 147.81 -90.24 -127.81
CA GLU A 491 148.11 -89.83 -129.20
C GLU A 491 149.59 -89.49 -129.38
N ARG A 492 150.19 -88.77 -128.42
CA ARG A 492 151.63 -88.46 -128.44
C ARG A 492 152.52 -89.70 -128.40
N ARG A 493 152.08 -90.81 -127.77
CA ARG A 493 152.78 -92.11 -127.83
C ARG A 493 152.59 -92.81 -129.18
N LEU A 494 151.37 -92.85 -129.72
CA LEU A 494 151.10 -93.44 -131.04
C LEU A 494 151.85 -92.72 -132.17
N LEU A 495 151.93 -91.38 -132.11
CA LEU A 495 152.71 -90.56 -133.04
C LEU A 495 154.23 -90.69 -132.87
N ALA A 496 154.73 -91.31 -131.80
CA ALA A 496 156.13 -91.72 -131.68
C ALA A 496 156.33 -93.10 -132.31
N PHE A 497 155.57 -94.11 -131.83
CA PHE A 497 155.64 -95.49 -132.33
C PHE A 497 155.43 -95.59 -133.85
N GLY A 498 154.47 -94.86 -134.41
CA GLY A 498 154.23 -94.84 -135.86
C GLY A 498 155.42 -94.32 -136.68
N ARG A 499 156.17 -93.33 -136.16
CA ARG A 499 157.39 -92.82 -136.81
C ARG A 499 158.55 -93.82 -136.70
N GLU A 500 158.67 -94.53 -135.58
CA GLU A 500 159.70 -95.56 -135.38
C GLU A 500 159.44 -96.80 -136.24
N LEU A 501 158.18 -97.29 -136.29
CA LEU A 501 157.78 -98.41 -137.12
C LEU A 501 158.01 -98.12 -138.62
N HIS A 502 157.62 -96.92 -139.08
CA HIS A 502 157.79 -96.54 -140.48
C HIS A 502 159.27 -96.35 -140.87
N ARG A 503 160.13 -96.00 -139.91
CA ARG A 503 161.59 -95.97 -140.08
C ARG A 503 162.18 -97.38 -140.18
N LEU A 504 161.66 -98.33 -139.40
CA LEU A 504 162.09 -99.74 -139.44
C LEU A 504 161.78 -100.40 -140.78
N VAL A 505 160.59 -100.14 -141.36
CA VAL A 505 160.16 -100.75 -142.63
C VAL A 505 160.91 -100.20 -143.84
N ALA A 506 161.18 -98.89 -143.88
CA ALA A 506 161.74 -98.24 -145.07
C ALA A 506 163.24 -98.52 -145.33
N GLN A 507 163.93 -99.26 -144.47
CA GLN A 507 165.41 -99.29 -144.45
C GLN A 507 166.07 -100.69 -144.40
N THR A 508 165.35 -101.83 -144.42
CA THR A 508 166.00 -103.11 -144.01
C THR A 508 165.57 -104.40 -144.73
N GLU A 509 166.58 -105.12 -145.25
CA GLU A 509 166.55 -106.57 -145.56
C GLU A 509 166.86 -107.42 -144.29
N GLY A 510 166.98 -108.75 -144.41
CA GLY A 510 167.72 -109.54 -143.41
C GLY A 510 167.24 -110.99 -143.18
N SER A 511 167.87 -111.75 -142.27
CA SER A 511 169.02 -111.35 -141.43
C SER A 511 168.57 -110.79 -140.07
N GLN A 512 168.82 -109.50 -139.86
CA GLN A 512 168.88 -108.86 -138.54
C GLN A 512 167.50 -108.55 -137.92
N TRP A 513 166.40 -108.83 -138.64
CA TRP A 513 165.03 -108.56 -138.21
C TRP A 513 164.70 -109.08 -136.81
N LYS A 514 165.20 -110.25 -136.43
CA LYS A 514 164.97 -110.83 -135.08
C LYS A 514 165.58 -109.99 -133.96
N ALA A 515 166.73 -109.36 -134.18
CA ALA A 515 167.35 -108.48 -133.18
C ALA A 515 166.56 -107.17 -133.03
N GLY A 516 166.21 -106.52 -134.14
CA GLY A 516 165.37 -105.32 -134.14
C GLY A 516 164.01 -105.55 -133.49
N LEU A 517 163.35 -106.67 -133.83
CA LEU A 517 162.04 -107.03 -133.27
C LEU A 517 162.13 -107.31 -131.76
N VAL A 518 163.17 -107.99 -131.28
CA VAL A 518 163.36 -108.27 -129.84
C VAL A 518 163.63 -106.99 -129.04
N ALA A 519 164.37 -106.03 -129.59
CA ALA A 519 164.58 -104.73 -128.95
C ALA A 519 163.25 -103.95 -128.81
N LEU A 520 162.51 -103.83 -129.93
CA LEU A 520 161.24 -103.10 -130.01
C LEU A 520 160.14 -103.76 -129.15
N TYR A 521 160.17 -105.09 -129.04
CA TYR A 521 159.30 -105.87 -128.17
C TYR A 521 159.60 -105.66 -126.68
N HIS A 522 160.87 -105.47 -126.29
CA HIS A 522 161.21 -105.10 -124.92
C HIS A 522 160.77 -103.67 -124.57
N SER A 523 160.94 -102.70 -125.47
CA SER A 523 160.60 -101.29 -125.19
C SER A 523 159.10 -100.98 -125.21
N TYR A 524 158.28 -101.76 -125.94
CA TYR A 524 156.85 -101.46 -126.10
C TYR A 524 155.87 -102.56 -125.62
N VAL A 525 156.32 -103.79 -125.35
CA VAL A 525 155.41 -104.89 -124.94
C VAL A 525 155.82 -105.55 -123.61
N LYS A 526 157.12 -105.67 -123.32
CA LYS A 526 157.61 -106.30 -122.07
C LYS A 526 157.97 -105.36 -120.92
N GLN A 527 157.93 -104.04 -121.13
CA GLN A 527 157.78 -103.07 -120.04
C GLN A 527 156.27 -102.87 -119.80
N GLN A 528 155.68 -103.70 -118.93
CA GLN A 528 155.53 -103.49 -117.48
C GLN A 528 154.37 -102.50 -117.18
N THR A 529 153.21 -102.90 -116.64
CA THR A 529 152.87 -103.69 -115.41
C THR A 529 153.00 -102.88 -114.11
N ALA A 530 152.00 -102.01 -113.92
CA ALA A 530 151.56 -101.24 -112.75
C ALA A 530 150.24 -100.53 -113.19
N GLU A 531 149.16 -100.28 -112.46
CA GLU A 531 148.60 -100.56 -111.10
C GLU A 531 147.04 -100.36 -111.27
N LEU A 532 146.07 -100.83 -110.46
CA LEU A 532 146.00 -101.64 -109.23
C LEU A 532 144.57 -102.28 -109.13
N GLU A 533 144.26 -102.95 -108.01
CA GLU A 533 142.95 -103.55 -107.61
C GLU A 533 142.47 -102.90 -106.27
N PRO A 534 141.38 -103.31 -105.53
CA PRO A 534 140.39 -104.42 -105.65
C PRO A 534 138.91 -103.90 -105.63
N ASN A 535 137.80 -104.53 -105.15
CA ASN A 535 137.50 -105.75 -104.36
C ASN A 535 136.04 -106.26 -104.61
N GLU A 536 135.66 -107.41 -104.02
CA GLU A 536 134.30 -107.96 -103.96
C GLU A 536 133.60 -107.62 -102.61
N GLU A 537 132.25 -107.46 -102.55
CA GLU A 537 131.42 -107.77 -101.34
C GLU A 537 129.88 -107.58 -101.49
N GLN A 538 129.38 -106.48 -102.08
CA GLN A 538 128.05 -105.91 -101.74
C GLN A 538 126.74 -106.60 -102.24
N LYS A 539 126.76 -107.86 -102.68
CA LYS A 539 125.63 -108.43 -103.46
C LYS A 539 124.38 -108.83 -102.64
N ASP A 540 124.49 -108.98 -101.33
CA ASP A 540 123.40 -109.50 -100.47
C ASP A 540 122.36 -108.45 -100.05
N VAL A 541 122.63 -107.15 -100.26
CA VAL A 541 121.82 -106.05 -99.72
C VAL A 541 120.46 -105.89 -100.44
N GLU A 542 120.38 -106.22 -101.72
CA GLU A 542 119.20 -105.92 -102.55
C GLU A 542 117.98 -106.83 -102.22
N ASP A 543 118.21 -108.07 -101.77
CA ASP A 543 117.16 -109.05 -101.48
C ASP A 543 116.42 -108.80 -100.14
N GLU A 544 117.02 -108.09 -99.18
CA GLU A 544 116.37 -107.80 -97.89
C GLU A 544 115.28 -106.72 -97.99
N PHE A 545 115.45 -105.74 -98.88
CA PHE A 545 114.48 -104.65 -99.06
C PHE A 545 113.13 -105.14 -99.62
N GLY A 546 113.12 -106.23 -100.40
CA GLY A 546 111.89 -106.82 -100.95
C GLY A 546 110.92 -107.31 -99.86
N ARG A 547 111.42 -107.74 -98.69
CA ARG A 547 110.60 -108.39 -97.65
C ARG A 547 109.86 -107.39 -96.75
N HIS A 548 110.46 -106.23 -96.47
CA HIS A 548 109.88 -105.24 -95.56
C HIS A 548 108.62 -104.53 -96.11
N ARG A 549 108.54 -104.34 -97.43
CA ARG A 549 107.42 -103.62 -98.07
C ARG A 549 106.06 -104.29 -97.85
N VAL A 550 106.00 -105.62 -97.94
CA VAL A 550 104.75 -106.42 -97.84
C VAL A 550 104.15 -106.40 -96.43
N TYR A 551 104.94 -106.08 -95.40
CA TYR A 551 104.46 -106.03 -94.01
C TYR A 551 103.66 -104.75 -93.71
N LEU A 552 104.04 -103.61 -94.29
CA LEU A 552 103.43 -102.31 -94.02
C LEU A 552 102.02 -102.18 -94.61
N GLU A 553 101.79 -102.74 -95.80
CA GLU A 553 100.48 -102.69 -96.47
C GLU A 553 99.38 -103.37 -95.63
N ARG A 554 99.71 -104.46 -94.91
CA ARG A 554 98.77 -105.17 -94.01
C ARG A 554 98.48 -104.45 -92.70
N ALA A 555 99.27 -103.46 -92.31
CA ALA A 555 99.04 -102.74 -91.05
C ALA A 555 97.88 -101.74 -91.17
N LEU A 556 97.74 -101.07 -92.32
CA LEU A 556 96.79 -99.97 -92.52
C LEU A 556 95.31 -100.42 -92.44
N ASP A 557 94.94 -101.54 -93.05
CA ASP A 557 93.58 -102.08 -93.03
C ASP A 557 93.07 -102.40 -91.60
N THR A 558 93.97 -102.62 -90.64
CA THR A 558 93.60 -102.91 -89.25
C THR A 558 93.30 -101.66 -88.42
N LEU A 559 93.70 -100.47 -88.89
CA LEU A 559 93.46 -99.20 -88.19
C LEU A 559 92.06 -98.63 -88.45
N THR A 560 91.61 -98.68 -89.70
CA THR A 560 90.30 -98.15 -90.13
C THR A 560 89.15 -98.82 -89.37
N SER A 561 89.15 -100.15 -89.33
CA SER A 561 88.15 -100.99 -88.63
C SER A 561 88.06 -100.79 -87.10
N ARG A 562 88.93 -99.96 -86.50
CA ARG A 562 88.88 -99.61 -85.06
C ARG A 562 88.08 -98.34 -84.78
N VAL A 563 87.96 -97.40 -85.73
CA VAL A 563 87.34 -96.08 -85.49
C VAL A 563 85.83 -96.22 -85.27
N ASP A 564 85.12 -96.85 -86.21
CA ASP A 564 83.66 -96.98 -86.23
C ASP A 564 83.05 -97.56 -84.94
N ARG A 565 83.81 -98.43 -84.25
CA ARG A 565 83.38 -99.10 -83.01
C ARG A 565 83.39 -98.17 -81.79
N THR A 566 84.04 -97.01 -81.87
CA THR A 566 84.15 -96.06 -80.76
C THR A 566 82.94 -95.13 -80.68
N GLU A 567 82.46 -94.62 -81.82
CA GLU A 567 81.35 -93.66 -81.86
C GLU A 567 80.04 -94.25 -81.34
N GLY A 568 79.74 -95.49 -81.70
CA GLY A 568 78.51 -96.19 -81.30
C GLY A 568 78.36 -96.35 -79.78
N ARG A 569 79.48 -96.43 -79.04
CA ARG A 569 79.49 -96.60 -77.58
C ARG A 569 79.11 -95.31 -76.84
N SER A 570 79.52 -94.16 -77.35
CA SER A 570 79.29 -92.84 -76.75
C SER A 570 77.81 -92.48 -76.64
N ARG A 571 76.99 -92.90 -77.63
CA ARG A 571 75.55 -92.61 -77.65
C ARG A 571 74.76 -93.29 -76.53
N PHE A 572 75.18 -94.49 -76.11
CA PHE A 572 74.46 -95.28 -75.10
C PHE A 572 74.56 -94.67 -73.69
N GLU A 573 75.74 -94.13 -73.32
CA GLU A 573 75.98 -93.58 -71.98
C GLU A 573 75.21 -92.28 -71.71
N MET A 574 74.86 -91.52 -72.75
CA MET A 574 74.09 -90.28 -72.62
C MET A 574 72.65 -90.56 -72.14
N GLN A 575 72.05 -91.66 -72.59
CA GLN A 575 70.63 -91.95 -72.32
C GLN A 575 70.41 -92.41 -70.87
N ARG A 576 71.29 -93.26 -70.35
CA ARG A 576 71.26 -93.73 -68.95
C ARG A 576 71.25 -92.59 -67.92
N LYS A 577 71.94 -91.48 -68.19
CA LYS A 577 72.02 -90.34 -67.27
C LYS A 577 70.71 -89.56 -67.12
N VAL A 578 69.73 -89.79 -67.99
CA VAL A 578 68.40 -89.17 -67.88
C VAL A 578 67.57 -89.89 -66.82
N ASP A 579 67.60 -91.22 -66.80
CA ASP A 579 66.78 -92.04 -65.90
C ASP A 579 67.20 -91.87 -64.42
N GLU A 580 68.51 -91.80 -64.15
CA GLU A 580 69.07 -91.59 -62.80
C GLU A 580 68.61 -90.26 -62.15
N ASN A 581 68.24 -89.24 -62.94
CA ASN A 581 67.75 -87.96 -62.43
C ASN A 581 66.30 -88.00 -61.92
N LEU A 582 65.47 -88.97 -62.35
CA LEU A 582 64.07 -89.06 -61.93
C LEU A 582 63.94 -89.56 -60.48
N VAL A 583 64.77 -90.53 -60.10
CA VAL A 583 64.75 -91.16 -58.76
C VAL A 583 65.03 -90.15 -57.64
N LEU A 584 65.98 -89.24 -57.87
CA LEU A 584 66.40 -88.21 -56.90
C LEU A 584 65.30 -87.19 -56.56
N VAL A 585 64.23 -87.10 -57.37
CA VAL A 585 63.13 -86.15 -57.12
C VAL A 585 62.17 -86.65 -56.03
N ASP A 586 61.96 -87.95 -55.91
CA ASP A 586 61.07 -88.53 -54.89
C ASP A 586 61.68 -88.49 -53.48
N GLU A 587 62.99 -88.75 -53.34
CA GLU A 587 63.70 -88.65 -52.06
C GLU A 587 63.65 -87.23 -51.45
N VAL A 588 63.60 -86.19 -52.30
CA VAL A 588 63.45 -84.80 -51.85
C VAL A 588 62.06 -84.54 -51.22
N ASN A 589 61.04 -85.32 -51.56
CA ASN A 589 59.67 -85.10 -51.10
C ASN A 589 59.35 -85.82 -49.78
N THR A 590 59.96 -86.97 -49.48
CA THR A 590 59.81 -87.66 -48.18
C THR A 590 60.38 -86.83 -47.03
N LEU A 591 61.62 -86.34 -47.17
CA LEU A 591 62.33 -85.51 -46.19
C LEU A 591 61.58 -84.20 -45.83
N ARG A 592 60.70 -83.71 -46.72
CA ARG A 592 59.85 -82.52 -46.50
C ARG A 592 58.66 -82.75 -45.58
N TYR A 593 58.27 -84.00 -45.31
CA TYR A 593 57.25 -84.31 -44.31
C TYR A 593 57.86 -84.35 -42.91
N GLU A 594 58.96 -85.08 -42.73
CA GLU A 594 59.68 -85.22 -41.45
C GLU A 594 60.10 -83.86 -40.87
N ASN A 595 60.58 -82.94 -41.71
CA ASN A 595 60.99 -81.61 -41.28
C ASN A 595 59.83 -80.74 -40.73
N ARG A 596 58.57 -81.04 -41.05
CA ARG A 596 57.40 -80.36 -40.45
C ARG A 596 57.09 -80.91 -39.06
N ASP A 597 57.14 -82.22 -38.89
CA ASP A 597 56.71 -82.90 -37.65
C ASP A 597 57.72 -82.75 -36.50
N LEU A 598 58.96 -82.37 -36.79
CA LEU A 598 59.94 -81.93 -35.79
C LEU A 598 59.71 -80.48 -35.33
N ARG A 599 59.23 -79.59 -36.21
CA ARG A 599 59.05 -78.16 -35.90
C ARG A 599 57.88 -77.90 -34.93
N SER A 600 56.83 -78.71 -34.98
CA SER A 600 55.69 -78.61 -34.06
C SER A 600 56.10 -78.85 -32.61
N LYS A 601 56.96 -79.85 -32.37
CA LYS A 601 57.46 -80.25 -31.04
C LYS A 601 58.38 -79.18 -30.43
N VAL A 602 59.21 -78.52 -31.25
CA VAL A 602 60.06 -77.40 -30.80
C VAL A 602 59.22 -76.21 -30.32
N ALA A 603 58.12 -75.88 -31.02
CA ALA A 603 57.28 -74.73 -30.68
C ALA A 603 56.60 -74.84 -29.30
N GLN A 604 56.28 -76.06 -28.85
CA GLN A 604 55.68 -76.31 -27.54
C GLN A 604 56.69 -76.03 -26.41
N LEU A 605 57.89 -76.63 -26.48
CA LEU A 605 58.95 -76.48 -25.48
C LEU A 605 59.43 -75.03 -25.32
N THR A 606 59.40 -74.23 -26.39
CA THR A 606 59.80 -72.81 -26.31
C THR A 606 58.83 -71.92 -25.52
N LEU A 607 57.59 -72.35 -25.30
CA LEU A 607 56.58 -71.58 -24.55
C LEU A 607 56.79 -71.68 -23.03
N GLU A 608 57.29 -72.81 -22.55
CA GLU A 608 57.46 -73.11 -21.13
C GLU A 608 58.67 -72.37 -20.53
N LEU A 609 59.78 -72.32 -21.28
CA LEU A 609 61.03 -71.68 -20.85
C LEU A 609 60.92 -70.16 -20.63
N GLN A 610 59.97 -69.47 -21.28
CA GLN A 610 59.81 -68.03 -21.12
C GLN A 610 59.18 -67.60 -19.78
N GLN A 611 58.61 -68.51 -19.00
CA GLN A 611 57.82 -68.16 -17.82
C GLN A 611 58.60 -68.15 -16.49
N PHE A 612 59.75 -68.84 -16.42
CA PHE A 612 60.46 -69.09 -15.15
C PHE A 612 61.69 -68.20 -14.88
N ALA A 613 62.25 -67.52 -15.88
CA ALA A 613 63.64 -67.04 -15.83
C ALA A 613 63.82 -65.52 -15.59
N GLY A 614 63.53 -65.04 -14.37
CA GLY A 614 64.29 -63.92 -13.78
C GLY A 614 63.67 -62.51 -13.75
N LYS A 615 62.74 -62.27 -12.82
CA LYS A 615 62.50 -60.94 -12.22
C LYS A 615 63.02 -60.89 -10.77
N GLN A 616 64.34 -60.72 -10.57
CA GLN A 616 64.94 -60.30 -9.29
C GLN A 616 66.35 -59.70 -9.51
N GLN A 617 66.90 -59.02 -8.50
CA GLN A 617 67.95 -58.00 -8.67
C GLN A 617 69.31 -58.38 -8.03
N GLY A 618 70.42 -57.97 -8.67
CA GLY A 618 71.44 -57.17 -7.97
C GLY A 618 72.87 -57.71 -7.72
N VAL A 619 73.85 -56.92 -8.17
CA VAL A 619 75.09 -56.52 -7.44
C VAL A 619 76.37 -57.42 -7.45
N ARG A 620 77.36 -56.94 -8.23
CA ARG A 620 78.86 -56.95 -8.07
C ARG A 620 79.78 -58.19 -8.29
N ARG A 621 80.78 -57.91 -9.15
CA ARG A 621 82.23 -58.27 -9.13
C ARG A 621 82.77 -59.56 -9.81
N VAL A 622 83.12 -59.38 -11.11
CA VAL A 622 84.39 -59.71 -11.84
C VAL A 622 85.60 -60.22 -11.03
N PRO A 623 86.57 -60.97 -11.64
CA PRO A 623 86.94 -61.05 -13.09
C PRO A 623 86.92 -62.50 -13.66
N SER A 624 87.40 -62.85 -14.88
CA SER A 624 88.26 -62.18 -15.88
C SER A 624 88.01 -62.66 -17.34
N ALA A 625 88.49 -61.86 -18.32
CA ALA A 625 88.73 -62.17 -19.74
C ALA A 625 87.54 -62.65 -20.63
N GLY A 626 87.37 -62.15 -21.86
CA GLY A 626 88.09 -61.07 -22.56
C GLY A 626 87.56 -60.84 -23.98
N ALA A 627 87.86 -59.67 -24.57
CA ALA A 627 87.57 -59.22 -25.94
C ALA A 627 86.09 -59.27 -26.42
N LEU A 628 85.48 -58.25 -27.02
CA LEU A 628 85.99 -56.99 -27.59
C LEU A 628 85.26 -55.78 -26.98
N ARG A 629 85.92 -54.63 -26.86
CA ARG A 629 85.31 -53.39 -26.35
C ARG A 629 84.86 -52.45 -27.48
N PRO A 630 83.64 -51.90 -27.41
CA PRO A 630 83.29 -50.66 -28.07
C PRO A 630 83.53 -49.44 -27.15
N ALA A 631 83.34 -48.25 -27.73
CA ALA A 631 82.85 -47.07 -27.03
C ALA A 631 81.88 -46.30 -27.95
N ALA A 632 81.08 -45.43 -27.36
CA ALA A 632 80.31 -44.38 -28.03
C ALA A 632 80.54 -43.07 -27.24
N ALA A 633 79.76 -42.02 -27.58
CA ALA A 633 79.65 -40.74 -26.86
C ALA A 633 80.88 -39.81 -26.89
N ALA A 634 80.75 -38.75 -27.69
CA ALA A 634 81.50 -37.51 -27.49
C ALA A 634 80.98 -36.76 -26.24
N ALA A 635 81.68 -35.71 -25.82
CA ALA A 635 81.38 -34.95 -24.60
C ALA A 635 81.73 -33.45 -24.74
N VAL A 636 81.38 -32.68 -23.69
CA VAL A 636 81.94 -31.36 -23.31
C VAL A 636 81.35 -30.08 -23.97
N ARG A 637 81.20 -29.03 -23.12
CA ARG A 637 80.89 -27.59 -23.36
C ARG A 637 79.42 -27.26 -23.74
N LEU A 638 78.74 -26.24 -23.19
CA LEU A 638 79.06 -24.80 -22.91
C LEU A 638 79.16 -23.97 -24.22
N GLU A 639 78.40 -22.91 -24.49
CA GLU A 639 77.29 -22.21 -23.78
C GLU A 639 76.20 -21.81 -24.82
N GLY A 640 75.18 -20.96 -24.60
CA GLY A 640 74.82 -20.08 -23.46
C GLY A 640 73.57 -19.22 -23.75
N GLY A 641 73.24 -18.28 -22.86
CA GLY A 641 72.08 -17.37 -22.98
C GLY A 641 70.77 -17.97 -22.49
N GLY A 642 69.76 -17.15 -22.16
CA GLY A 642 68.52 -17.68 -21.59
C GLY A 642 67.28 -16.78 -21.60
N SER A 643 66.21 -17.34 -21.02
CA SER A 643 64.97 -16.67 -20.59
C SER A 643 63.99 -16.17 -21.67
N PRO A 644 62.68 -16.02 -21.34
CA PRO A 644 61.72 -16.85 -22.09
C PRO A 644 60.39 -16.20 -22.53
N GLY A 645 59.76 -16.83 -23.52
CA GLY A 645 58.30 -16.84 -23.70
C GLY A 645 57.67 -15.61 -24.35
N GLY A 646 56.38 -15.75 -24.71
CA GLY A 646 55.56 -14.70 -25.34
C GLY A 646 55.14 -15.05 -26.78
N SER A 647 53.83 -14.97 -27.04
CA SER A 647 53.19 -15.19 -28.35
C SER A 647 52.25 -14.00 -28.63
N PRO A 648 51.56 -13.85 -29.79
CA PRO A 648 52.09 -12.95 -30.82
C PRO A 648 51.08 -11.96 -31.43
N GLY A 649 51.59 -10.93 -32.12
CA GLY A 649 50.93 -10.25 -33.25
C GLY A 649 49.78 -9.26 -32.95
N GLY A 650 49.53 -8.24 -33.78
CA GLY A 650 50.27 -7.92 -35.01
C GLY A 650 49.68 -6.88 -35.97
N GLY A 651 48.76 -6.00 -35.55
CA GLY A 651 48.18 -4.94 -36.39
C GLY A 651 47.11 -5.41 -37.41
N GLY A 652 46.33 -4.52 -38.03
CA GLY A 652 46.18 -3.08 -37.75
C GLY A 652 45.36 -2.32 -38.82
N GLY A 653 44.27 -1.65 -38.41
CA GLY A 653 43.46 -0.74 -39.26
C GLY A 653 42.53 -1.42 -40.29
N LYS A 654 41.63 -0.70 -40.99
CA LYS A 654 41.06 0.64 -40.72
C LYS A 654 39.81 0.90 -41.60
N ASP A 655 38.94 1.81 -41.14
CA ASP A 655 37.97 2.63 -41.91
C ASP A 655 36.74 2.00 -42.64
N ALA A 656 35.74 2.89 -42.85
CA ALA A 656 34.64 2.88 -43.82
C ALA A 656 33.33 2.07 -43.57
N ALA A 657 32.24 2.61 -44.13
CA ALA A 657 30.85 2.12 -44.06
C ALA A 657 30.19 2.17 -45.45
N GLY A 658 29.03 1.54 -45.66
CA GLY A 658 28.18 1.83 -46.84
C GLY A 658 27.22 0.75 -47.35
N THR A 659 25.93 0.93 -47.04
CA THR A 659 24.75 0.82 -47.95
C THR A 659 24.73 -0.13 -49.18
N GLY A 660 23.68 -0.97 -49.25
CA GLY A 660 23.16 -1.55 -50.50
C GLY A 660 22.43 -2.89 -50.26
N SER A 661 21.24 -3.29 -50.76
CA SER A 661 20.24 -2.81 -51.74
C SER A 661 19.92 -3.92 -52.76
N ARG A 662 18.92 -4.77 -52.46
CA ARG A 662 18.13 -5.67 -53.34
C ARG A 662 17.27 -6.62 -52.46
N GLY A 663 16.09 -7.11 -52.86
CA GLY A 663 15.22 -6.70 -53.96
C GLY A 663 14.52 -7.85 -54.70
N GLN A 664 13.24 -8.12 -54.39
CA GLN A 664 12.26 -8.87 -55.22
C GLN A 664 12.51 -10.41 -55.39
N LEU A 665 11.56 -11.30 -55.73
CA LEU A 665 10.09 -11.26 -55.97
C LEU A 665 9.46 -12.69 -55.89
N ILE A 666 8.12 -12.80 -56.07
CA ILE A 666 7.33 -13.98 -56.57
C ILE A 666 7.12 -15.20 -55.62
N LYS A 667 5.99 -15.94 -55.63
CA LYS A 667 4.53 -15.65 -55.81
C LYS A 667 3.69 -16.94 -55.60
N GLY A 668 2.38 -16.81 -55.33
CA GLY A 668 1.37 -17.91 -55.37
C GLY A 668 0.99 -18.49 -54.00
N SER A 669 -0.24 -18.49 -53.46
CA SER A 669 -1.65 -18.21 -53.88
C SER A 669 -2.57 -19.40 -54.18
N THR A 670 -3.45 -19.73 -53.24
CA THR A 670 -4.89 -20.10 -53.41
C THR A 670 -5.60 -19.88 -52.05
N MET A 671 -6.66 -19.05 -51.94
CA MET A 671 -8.11 -19.33 -52.16
C MET A 671 -8.74 -20.29 -51.12
N THR A 672 -9.94 -20.07 -50.54
CA THR A 672 -11.04 -19.12 -50.86
C THR A 672 -11.94 -18.76 -49.65
N VAL A 673 -12.41 -17.50 -49.60
CA VAL A 673 -13.78 -17.02 -49.28
C VAL A 673 -14.57 -17.59 -48.07
N THR A 674 -14.94 -16.69 -47.15
CA THR A 674 -16.35 -16.48 -46.73
C THR A 674 -16.57 -15.06 -46.20
N ARG A 675 -17.81 -14.66 -45.92
CA ARG A 675 -18.27 -13.25 -45.95
C ARG A 675 -19.26 -12.96 -44.83
N ASP A 676 -18.89 -12.12 -43.86
CA ASP A 676 -19.87 -11.33 -43.09
C ASP A 676 -19.21 -10.13 -42.37
N ARG A 677 -19.67 -8.89 -42.65
CA ARG A 677 -19.16 -7.67 -41.98
C ARG A 677 -20.10 -6.45 -42.08
N PRO A 678 -21.25 -6.48 -41.39
CA PRO A 678 -21.81 -5.24 -40.85
C PRO A 678 -22.12 -5.28 -39.33
N LYS A 679 -22.14 -6.47 -38.70
CA LYS A 679 -22.56 -6.63 -37.29
C LYS A 679 -21.52 -6.15 -36.27
N THR A 680 -20.22 -6.26 -36.56
CA THR A 680 -19.14 -5.94 -35.62
C THR A 680 -18.93 -4.45 -35.38
N MET A 681 -19.40 -3.57 -36.27
CA MET A 681 -19.23 -2.12 -36.12
C MET A 681 -20.34 -1.48 -35.27
N ALA A 682 -21.54 -2.07 -35.25
CA ALA A 682 -22.62 -1.66 -34.35
C ALA A 682 -22.31 -2.00 -32.89
N ILE A 683 -21.83 -3.23 -32.62
CA ILE A 683 -21.52 -3.70 -31.27
C ILE A 683 -20.46 -2.80 -30.60
N ASN A 684 -19.38 -2.46 -31.29
CA ASN A 684 -18.34 -1.59 -30.72
C ASN A 684 -18.84 -0.16 -30.41
N SER A 685 -19.77 0.40 -31.20
CA SER A 685 -20.35 1.73 -30.92
C SER A 685 -21.41 1.70 -29.81
N GLN A 686 -21.94 0.51 -29.50
CA GLN A 686 -22.86 0.30 -28.39
C GLN A 686 -22.10 0.05 -27.07
N ILE A 687 -20.98 -0.69 -27.10
CA ILE A 687 -20.04 -0.84 -25.98
C ILE A 687 -19.52 0.53 -25.50
N GLN A 688 -19.05 1.37 -26.42
CA GLN A 688 -18.58 2.74 -26.09
C GLN A 688 -19.66 3.69 -25.58
N ARG A 689 -20.94 3.33 -25.70
CA ARG A 689 -22.06 4.07 -25.06
C ARG A 689 -22.33 3.51 -23.66
N THR A 690 -22.35 2.20 -23.49
CA THR A 690 -22.49 1.57 -22.16
C THR A 690 -21.33 1.90 -21.24
N GLU A 691 -20.09 2.00 -21.75
CA GLU A 691 -18.91 2.42 -20.98
C GLU A 691 -19.10 3.85 -20.42
N ARG A 692 -19.48 4.80 -21.27
CA ARG A 692 -19.76 6.19 -20.84
C ARG A 692 -20.96 6.30 -19.91
N GLU A 693 -22.01 5.50 -20.11
CA GLU A 693 -23.11 5.42 -19.16
C GLU A 693 -22.67 4.82 -17.81
N THR A 694 -21.73 3.87 -17.78
CA THR A 694 -21.18 3.35 -16.51
C THR A 694 -20.23 4.34 -15.83
N GLU A 695 -19.44 5.11 -16.58
CA GLU A 695 -18.64 6.21 -16.03
C GLU A 695 -19.54 7.29 -15.40
N ILE A 696 -20.61 7.71 -16.10
CA ILE A 696 -21.58 8.67 -15.57
C ILE A 696 -22.26 8.11 -14.31
N ARG A 697 -22.77 6.86 -14.36
CA ARG A 697 -23.39 6.21 -13.18
C ARG A 697 -22.41 6.01 -12.03
N GLN A 698 -21.10 5.86 -12.27
CA GLN A 698 -20.09 5.86 -11.21
C GLN A 698 -19.91 7.26 -10.61
N THR A 699 -19.82 8.32 -11.41
CA THR A 699 -19.76 9.69 -10.88
C THR A 699 -21.03 10.11 -10.13
N GLU A 700 -22.20 9.64 -10.56
CA GLU A 700 -23.47 9.81 -9.83
C GLU A 700 -23.50 8.99 -8.54
N MET A 701 -23.00 7.75 -8.54
CA MET A 701 -22.87 6.91 -7.34
C MET A 701 -21.91 7.52 -6.31
N ASP A 702 -20.79 8.11 -6.74
CA ASP A 702 -19.85 8.77 -5.84
C ASP A 702 -20.37 10.14 -5.35
N ALA A 703 -21.14 10.87 -6.18
CA ALA A 703 -21.89 12.05 -5.73
C ALA A 703 -22.97 11.69 -4.70
N LEU A 704 -23.70 10.59 -4.91
CA LEU A 704 -24.68 10.06 -3.96
C LEU A 704 -24.01 9.53 -2.69
N ARG A 705 -22.84 8.91 -2.77
CA ARG A 705 -22.03 8.57 -1.59
C ARG A 705 -21.56 9.82 -0.85
N GLY A 706 -21.22 10.90 -1.56
CA GLY A 706 -20.94 12.21 -0.98
C GLY A 706 -22.15 12.80 -0.24
N GLN A 707 -23.36 12.64 -0.79
CA GLN A 707 -24.60 13.06 -0.11
C GLN A 707 -24.96 12.15 1.08
N VAL A 708 -24.78 10.83 0.97
CA VAL A 708 -25.05 9.87 2.05
C VAL A 708 -24.06 10.01 3.21
N THR A 709 -22.77 10.23 2.93
CA THR A 709 -21.77 10.52 3.98
C THR A 709 -22.01 11.86 4.66
N LYS A 710 -22.49 12.87 3.92
CA LYS A 710 -22.93 14.15 4.50
C LYS A 710 -24.19 13.99 5.35
N ALA A 711 -25.19 13.26 4.87
CA ALA A 711 -26.40 12.92 5.62
C ALA A 711 -26.10 12.04 6.86
N SER A 712 -25.09 11.17 6.80
CA SER A 712 -24.58 10.44 7.98
C SER A 712 -24.01 11.42 9.00
N ALA A 713 -23.11 12.31 8.59
CA ALA A 713 -22.53 13.31 9.49
C ALA A 713 -23.59 14.23 10.12
N ASP A 714 -24.60 14.64 9.35
CA ASP A 714 -25.74 15.43 9.84
C ASP A 714 -26.66 14.61 10.78
N HIS A 715 -26.78 13.29 10.59
CA HIS A 715 -27.56 12.40 11.45
C HIS A 715 -26.81 12.04 12.75
N ASP A 716 -25.50 11.78 12.69
CA ASP A 716 -24.62 11.54 13.84
C ASP A 716 -24.54 12.78 14.74
N ALA A 717 -24.50 13.98 14.15
CA ALA A 717 -24.60 15.25 14.86
C ALA A 717 -25.95 15.46 15.59
N ALA A 718 -27.02 14.77 15.16
CA ALA A 718 -28.35 14.83 15.76
C ALA A 718 -28.62 13.72 16.80
N ALA A 719 -27.82 12.66 16.84
CA ALA A 719 -28.05 11.47 17.67
C ALA A 719 -27.30 11.45 19.02
N GLY A 720 -26.36 12.36 19.26
CA GLY A 720 -25.53 12.43 20.47
C GLY A 720 -26.24 13.02 21.72
N GLY A 721 -27.38 12.46 22.12
CA GLY A 721 -28.34 13.15 23.00
C GLY A 721 -28.86 12.45 24.27
N ALA A 722 -28.35 11.27 24.67
CA ALA A 722 -28.87 10.58 25.87
C ALA A 722 -27.82 9.73 26.64
N SER A 723 -28.12 9.52 27.92
CA SER A 723 -27.51 8.59 28.89
C SER A 723 -25.98 8.64 29.15
N THR A 724 -25.61 9.19 30.31
CA THR A 724 -24.55 8.60 31.17
C THR A 724 -24.92 8.69 32.65
N SER A 725 -25.20 7.54 33.26
CA SER A 725 -25.27 7.37 34.71
C SER A 725 -24.48 6.12 35.07
N GLY A 726 -23.18 6.29 35.29
CA GLY A 726 -22.24 5.16 35.41
C GLY A 726 -22.14 4.57 36.82
N GLN A 727 -21.70 3.32 36.89
CA GLN A 727 -20.94 2.77 38.01
C GLN A 727 -19.66 2.10 37.47
N SER A 728 -18.66 1.91 38.33
CA SER A 728 -17.26 1.79 37.94
C SER A 728 -16.54 0.60 38.57
N PHE A 729 -15.76 -0.14 37.77
CA PHE A 729 -14.53 -0.90 38.11
C PHE A 729 -14.06 -1.62 36.81
N GLY A 730 -12.79 -1.65 36.39
CA GLY A 730 -11.60 -0.89 36.82
C GLY A 730 -10.30 -1.39 36.13
N ARG A 731 -9.36 -0.47 35.85
CA ARG A 731 -8.03 -0.67 35.18
C ARG A 731 -8.07 -1.07 33.68
N GLY A 732 -7.20 -0.53 32.81
CA GLY A 732 -6.23 0.56 32.99
C GLY A 732 -5.27 0.77 31.80
N SER A 733 -4.52 1.89 31.82
CA SER A 733 -3.51 2.31 30.81
C SER A 733 -4.11 2.79 29.46
N THR A 734 -3.63 3.82 28.73
CA THR A 734 -2.57 4.85 28.94
C THR A 734 -2.95 6.19 28.24
N GLY A 735 -2.46 7.34 28.73
CA GLY A 735 -2.04 8.45 27.82
C GLY A 735 -2.69 9.85 27.95
N LEU A 736 -1.81 10.85 28.13
CA LEU A 736 -1.91 12.30 27.81
C LEU A 736 -2.90 13.24 28.59
N PRO A 737 -2.55 14.55 28.80
CA PRO A 737 -3.33 15.51 29.62
C PRO A 737 -3.77 16.82 28.91
N ALA A 738 -4.35 17.76 29.69
CA ALA A 738 -4.66 19.19 29.40
C ALA A 738 -5.82 19.47 28.40
N ARG A 739 -6.98 20.09 28.72
CA ARG A 739 -7.39 21.18 29.66
C ARG A 739 -6.74 22.55 29.34
N PRO A 740 -7.40 23.72 29.47
CA PRO A 740 -8.78 24.06 29.90
C PRO A 740 -9.58 24.75 28.73
N ARG A 741 -10.46 25.78 28.79
CA ARG A 741 -10.98 26.67 29.87
C ARG A 741 -12.35 27.36 29.54
N THR A 742 -13.44 26.86 30.15
CA THR A 742 -14.64 27.55 30.74
C THR A 742 -15.20 28.92 30.26
N ALA A 743 -16.54 29.05 30.41
CA ALA A 743 -17.29 30.26 30.84
C ALA A 743 -17.52 31.42 29.83
N SER A 744 -18.53 32.31 29.96
CA SER A 744 -19.87 32.25 30.60
C SER A 744 -20.70 33.54 30.32
N GLN A 745 -22.03 33.48 30.50
CA GLN A 745 -22.94 34.60 30.88
C GLN A 745 -23.18 35.81 29.93
N SER A 746 -24.41 35.85 29.40
CA SER A 746 -25.44 36.90 29.69
C SER A 746 -25.67 38.13 28.78
N LEU A 747 -27.00 38.36 28.57
CA LEU A 747 -27.75 39.64 28.56
C LEU A 747 -27.74 40.62 27.35
N ARG A 748 -28.96 41.14 27.07
CA ARG A 748 -29.34 42.42 26.41
C ARG A 748 -29.14 42.56 24.88
N THR A 749 -29.96 43.30 24.11
CA THR A 749 -31.39 43.71 24.18
C THR A 749 -31.83 44.29 22.81
N GLY A 750 -33.09 44.10 22.40
CA GLY A 750 -33.72 44.80 21.26
C GLY A 750 -33.49 44.15 19.88
N SER A 751 -34.32 44.40 18.86
CA SER A 751 -35.57 45.19 18.81
C SER A 751 -36.51 44.73 17.68
N ASP A 752 -37.80 44.61 17.98
CA ASP A 752 -38.94 44.58 17.03
C ASP A 752 -39.12 45.97 16.34
N PRO A 753 -40.04 46.20 15.36
CA PRO A 753 -41.11 45.31 14.85
C PRO A 753 -41.30 45.21 13.31
N ARG A 754 -42.09 44.22 12.85
CA ARG A 754 -43.38 44.42 12.11
C ARG A 754 -44.04 43.15 11.50
N PHE A 755 -45.24 42.85 12.01
CA PHE A 755 -46.48 42.45 11.30
C PHE A 755 -46.67 41.07 10.59
N ARG A 756 -47.79 40.43 10.98
CA ARG A 756 -48.69 39.48 10.25
C ARG A 756 -48.25 38.04 9.91
N ARG A 757 -48.65 37.14 10.81
CA ARG A 757 -49.25 35.80 10.57
C ARG A 757 -50.70 35.94 9.98
N PRO A 758 -51.47 34.88 9.59
CA PRO A 758 -51.36 33.46 9.97
C PRO A 758 -51.55 32.43 8.82
N SER A 759 -51.97 31.21 9.18
CA SER A 759 -51.74 29.92 8.51
C SER A 759 -52.94 29.29 7.80
N SER A 760 -52.60 28.35 6.89
CA SER A 760 -53.23 27.02 6.67
C SER A 760 -54.63 26.86 6.04
N ALA A 761 -54.77 25.72 5.33
CA ALA A 761 -55.98 25.10 4.77
C ALA A 761 -56.53 25.75 3.46
N SER A 762 -57.23 25.04 2.57
CA SER A 762 -57.69 23.63 2.60
C SER A 762 -57.78 23.00 1.19
N ARG A 763 -57.80 21.66 1.14
CA ARG A 763 -58.51 20.78 0.17
C ARG A 763 -58.85 21.34 -1.23
N HIS A 764 -58.38 20.63 -2.25
CA HIS A 764 -59.28 19.67 -2.89
C HIS A 764 -58.82 18.25 -2.59
#